data_AF-A0A1L7U2S8-F1
#
_entry.id   AF-A0A1L7U2S8-F1
#
_cell.length_a   1.000
_cell.length_b   1.000
_cell.length_c   1.000
_cell.angle_alpha   90.00
_cell.angle_beta   90.00
_cell.angle_gamma   90.00
#
_symmetry.space_group_name_H-M   'P 1'
#
loop_
_entity.id
_entity.type
_entity.pdbx_description
1 polymer ?
#
loop_
_entity_poly.entity_id
_entity_poly.type
_entity_poly.pdbx_seq_one_letter_code
_entity_poly.pdbx_strand_id
1 'polypeptide(L)'
;MENSRETRNAPKFITPKRILRTAGNVTSQNEVSSFSLSNGDSEDKAEVILDYGRCEGGFPIFTIESASAPEGQKHVAFQVTYSETIEGIGNENGDGPFFLFSNAMDSYRVCQHHATVTNDTRTIKPRFTQASQRYQKITLLDSKSSITFSQVGFQAVRPDAPVTANFHCSDETINRIWNDGVRTVDLCTVARGETVPAWDVTAEGTRVYGSHWAPCRQGTRWKDYKVTFQTKVEENGASWAVRMITNGLIFCLDARSRTLTAVEGLSNKSSILPSIERGSWLLPESLDFSGWLNIETLAAEDRVTVSIEGNEVANIRDIYVKAMLGNGLVNTGSVAFGGPPGWIALYRDLSVTDHDAHILYENSLLEPDASRTFDDFQVGTNKLACIIDGAKRDRASFGGDAFVTGRSIAYSTADFEAWKGTIQLLLSHQTKEGYLGNLCPIQAPEHDIADDPPHYGHYSLTYALLLVVSIKDYWLHSGDWSVVEKSYDQLERQMEFTRQFLNSDGLVQAPPYLSMTWFPMGGPVFGVSTGLNLAYLDALNAMASMSMDSEAASQYSSQAANLKRSLISTLWNDDRGIMRPALSLDPDGVFQDVNAYAATLGVSPDHPELVEGIFPASETLPSAFRGLGKWDKFGLTSPYASGFALEALFVKNEGTKAKELLSQVWGIMADQDNPNYSGAHWEAMRTDGSPFNHDVSLAHGWSSWPVFLLPRYLAGVYPLEAGWKRIGVEPVFAGLEEVAYSLETPQGSLLVVVHIEEKQGQGIIKLSVPHGSTAVVKAPNGWSLENDGVIQGSGTEVSVKLSKDNLK
;
A
#
# COMPACT_ATOMS: atom_id res chain seq x y z
N MET A 1 11.08 -0.88 -39.82
CA MET A 1 10.10 -0.63 -38.74
C MET A 1 10.82 0.07 -37.59
N GLU A 2 11.33 1.29 -37.82
CA GLU A 2 12.21 1.99 -36.87
C GLU A 2 11.61 3.25 -36.24
N ASN A 3 10.38 3.66 -36.62
CA ASN A 3 9.71 4.85 -36.09
C ASN A 3 8.67 4.58 -34.97
N SER A 4 8.70 3.41 -34.30
CA SER A 4 7.72 3.07 -33.24
C SER A 4 8.32 2.79 -31.86
N ARG A 5 9.61 3.07 -31.66
CA ARG A 5 10.26 2.98 -30.34
C ARG A 5 10.28 4.31 -29.58
N GLU A 6 10.42 5.46 -30.27
CA GLU A 6 10.49 6.76 -29.58
C GLU A 6 9.15 7.21 -28.95
N THR A 7 8.00 6.76 -29.48
CA THR A 7 6.68 7.08 -28.90
C THR A 7 6.27 6.21 -27.71
N ARG A 8 6.99 5.11 -27.43
CA ARG A 8 6.69 4.23 -26.27
C ARG A 8 7.26 4.75 -24.94
N ASN A 9 8.12 5.77 -24.98
CA ASN A 9 8.82 6.26 -23.80
C ASN A 9 8.24 7.56 -23.20
N ALA A 10 7.25 8.18 -23.85
CA ALA A 10 6.59 9.37 -23.32
C ALA A 10 5.40 8.97 -22.43
N PRO A 11 5.24 9.56 -21.23
CA PRO A 11 4.06 9.30 -20.41
C PRO A 11 2.78 9.69 -21.16
N LYS A 12 1.77 8.83 -21.11
CA LYS A 12 0.51 9.01 -21.86
C LYS A 12 -0.40 10.07 -21.23
N PHE A 13 -1.14 10.79 -22.07
CA PHE A 13 -2.28 11.59 -21.62
C PHE A 13 -3.52 10.71 -21.49
N ILE A 14 -4.15 10.73 -20.33
CA ILE A 14 -5.28 9.88 -19.96
C ILE A 14 -6.55 10.73 -20.03
N THR A 15 -7.47 10.36 -20.92
CA THR A 15 -8.76 11.02 -21.11
C THR A 15 -9.91 10.21 -20.53
N PRO A 16 -10.98 10.86 -20.03
CA PRO A 16 -12.20 10.17 -19.64
C PRO A 16 -12.82 9.41 -20.82
N LYS A 17 -13.49 8.29 -20.53
CA LYS A 17 -14.12 7.43 -21.55
C LYS A 17 -15.57 7.81 -21.81
N ARG A 18 -16.27 8.34 -20.80
CA ARG A 18 -17.64 8.83 -20.92
C ARG A 18 -17.97 9.88 -19.86
N ILE A 19 -19.01 10.66 -20.12
CA ILE A 19 -19.70 11.45 -19.09
C ILE A 19 -20.71 10.52 -18.42
N LEU A 20 -20.55 10.31 -17.11
CA LEU A 20 -21.45 9.47 -16.32
C LEU A 20 -22.75 10.20 -15.98
N ARG A 21 -22.63 11.48 -15.58
CA ARG A 21 -23.77 12.31 -15.17
C ARG A 21 -23.43 13.80 -15.33
N THR A 22 -24.45 14.60 -15.61
CA THR A 22 -24.40 16.07 -15.53
C THR A 22 -25.51 16.59 -14.64
N ALA A 23 -25.31 17.75 -14.02
CA ALA A 23 -26.36 18.54 -13.38
C ALA A 23 -26.13 20.04 -13.61
N GLY A 24 -27.18 20.85 -13.50
CA GLY A 24 -27.13 22.27 -13.86
C GLY A 24 -26.94 22.51 -15.37
N ASN A 25 -26.41 23.68 -15.75
CA ASN A 25 -26.27 24.06 -17.15
C ASN A 25 -24.91 23.60 -17.71
N VAL A 26 -24.92 22.42 -18.36
CA VAL A 26 -23.77 21.78 -19.00
C VAL A 26 -24.01 21.66 -20.50
N THR A 27 -23.09 22.14 -21.31
CA THR A 27 -23.10 21.95 -22.77
C THR A 27 -21.92 21.06 -23.16
N SER A 28 -22.19 19.84 -23.63
CA SER A 28 -21.14 18.94 -24.12
C SER A 28 -20.73 19.28 -25.55
N GLN A 29 -19.45 19.13 -25.87
CA GLN A 29 -18.94 19.23 -27.24
C GLN A 29 -18.78 17.83 -27.87
N ASN A 30 -18.08 17.73 -29.00
CA ASN A 30 -17.90 16.47 -29.74
C ASN A 30 -17.07 15.42 -28.96
N GLU A 31 -16.20 15.85 -28.04
CA GLU A 31 -15.34 14.98 -27.24
C GLU A 31 -15.79 14.96 -25.78
N VAL A 32 -15.69 13.79 -25.12
CA VAL A 32 -16.05 13.60 -23.70
C VAL A 32 -15.30 14.56 -22.77
N SER A 33 -14.05 14.88 -23.11
CA SER A 33 -13.20 15.76 -22.31
C SER A 33 -13.45 17.26 -22.56
N SER A 34 -14.37 17.61 -23.45
CA SER A 34 -14.70 18.98 -23.81
C SER A 34 -16.17 19.33 -23.55
N PHE A 35 -16.38 20.31 -22.68
CA PHE A 35 -17.70 20.74 -22.23
C PHE A 35 -17.63 22.14 -21.62
N SER A 36 -18.77 22.81 -21.56
CA SER A 36 -18.94 24.09 -20.86
C SER A 36 -19.84 23.93 -19.64
N LEU A 37 -19.43 24.53 -18.54
CA LEU A 37 -20.22 24.68 -17.32
C LEU A 37 -20.63 26.15 -17.19
N SER A 38 -21.88 26.43 -16.82
CA SER A 38 -22.31 27.80 -16.56
C SER A 38 -23.30 27.89 -15.41
N ASN A 39 -23.12 28.91 -14.57
CA ASN A 39 -24.00 29.21 -13.46
C ASN A 39 -24.69 30.55 -13.72
N GLY A 40 -26.01 30.58 -13.48
CA GLY A 40 -26.79 31.82 -13.46
C GLY A 40 -26.86 32.42 -12.06
N ASP A 41 -28.04 32.92 -11.71
CA ASP A 41 -28.38 33.45 -10.38
C ASP A 41 -28.95 32.39 -9.41
N SER A 42 -29.17 31.17 -9.91
CA SER A 42 -29.62 30.04 -9.08
C SER A 42 -28.51 29.58 -8.12
N GLU A 43 -28.91 28.99 -6.99
CA GLU A 43 -27.98 28.26 -6.12
C GLU A 43 -27.48 26.95 -6.77
N ASP A 44 -28.20 26.43 -7.77
CA ASP A 44 -27.80 25.24 -8.52
C ASP A 44 -26.45 25.44 -9.21
N LYS A 45 -25.54 24.50 -8.98
CA LYS A 45 -24.21 24.50 -9.59
C LYS A 45 -24.17 23.56 -10.79
N ALA A 46 -23.59 24.02 -11.88
CA ALA A 46 -23.27 23.18 -13.03
C ALA A 46 -22.14 22.22 -12.66
N GLU A 47 -22.37 20.92 -12.90
CA GLU A 47 -21.40 19.86 -12.63
C GLU A 47 -21.42 18.75 -13.68
N VAL A 48 -20.27 18.12 -13.86
CA VAL A 48 -20.09 16.93 -14.69
C VAL A 48 -19.33 15.87 -13.91
N ILE A 49 -19.75 14.61 -14.02
CA ILE A 49 -19.03 13.44 -13.51
C ILE A 49 -18.50 12.66 -14.70
N LEU A 50 -17.18 12.49 -14.74
CA LEU A 50 -16.44 11.78 -15.77
C LEU A 50 -16.08 10.38 -15.26
N ASP A 51 -16.17 9.38 -16.14
CA ASP A 51 -15.77 7.99 -15.88
C ASP A 51 -14.63 7.60 -16.83
N TYR A 52 -13.50 7.21 -16.26
CA TYR A 52 -12.30 6.79 -16.98
C TYR A 52 -12.35 5.31 -17.39
N GLY A 53 -13.40 4.58 -16.98
CA GLY A 53 -13.63 3.17 -17.27
C GLY A 53 -12.92 2.22 -16.30
N ARG A 54 -11.86 2.69 -15.65
CA ARG A 54 -11.08 1.99 -14.61
C ARG A 54 -10.30 3.02 -13.80
N CYS A 55 -9.61 2.60 -12.73
CA CYS A 55 -8.74 3.50 -11.97
C CYS A 55 -7.52 3.88 -12.80
N GLU A 56 -7.21 5.17 -12.93
CA GLU A 56 -6.07 5.74 -13.63
C GLU A 56 -5.42 6.84 -12.76
N GLY A 57 -4.15 7.15 -13.00
CA GLY A 57 -3.37 8.06 -12.15
C GLY A 57 -2.50 9.04 -12.93
N GLY A 58 -2.22 10.20 -12.34
CA GLY A 58 -1.29 11.17 -12.89
C GLY A 58 -1.46 12.59 -12.37
N PHE A 59 -0.76 13.54 -13.00
CA PHE A 59 -0.98 14.97 -12.76
C PHE A 59 -2.28 15.41 -13.45
N PRO A 60 -3.25 15.98 -12.73
CA PRO A 60 -4.46 16.51 -13.36
C PRO A 60 -4.10 17.60 -14.37
N ILE A 61 -4.85 17.67 -15.48
CA ILE A 61 -4.68 18.70 -16.51
C ILE A 61 -6.06 19.23 -16.89
N PHE A 62 -6.22 20.55 -16.85
CA PHE A 62 -7.42 21.25 -17.29
C PHE A 62 -7.04 22.28 -18.33
N THR A 63 -7.38 22.04 -19.59
CA THR A 63 -7.23 23.02 -20.67
C THR A 63 -8.55 23.75 -20.84
N ILE A 64 -8.53 25.05 -20.55
CA ILE A 64 -9.66 25.95 -20.53
C ILE A 64 -9.57 26.80 -21.79
N GLU A 65 -10.58 26.69 -22.65
CA GLU A 65 -10.69 27.47 -23.88
C GLU A 65 -11.12 28.91 -23.58
N SER A 66 -12.08 29.06 -22.67
CA SER A 66 -12.58 30.37 -22.22
C SER A 66 -13.12 30.29 -20.80
N ALA A 67 -13.00 31.39 -20.04
CA ALA A 67 -13.67 31.57 -18.76
C ALA A 67 -14.23 32.98 -18.67
N SER A 68 -15.48 33.12 -18.24
CA SER A 68 -16.19 34.39 -18.11
C SER A 68 -16.74 34.58 -16.69
N ALA A 69 -16.67 35.80 -16.18
CA ALA A 69 -17.23 36.18 -14.89
C ALA A 69 -17.89 37.58 -14.96
N PRO A 70 -18.64 38.00 -13.93
CA PRO A 70 -19.14 39.38 -13.83
C PRO A 70 -18.02 40.42 -13.87
N GLU A 71 -18.37 41.65 -14.25
CA GLU A 71 -17.42 42.76 -14.33
C GLU A 71 -16.67 42.95 -13.00
N GLY A 72 -15.34 43.03 -13.07
CA GLY A 72 -14.45 43.18 -11.91
C GLY A 72 -13.91 41.87 -11.33
N GLN A 73 -14.51 40.71 -11.64
CA GLN A 73 -13.99 39.40 -11.21
C GLN A 73 -12.94 38.89 -12.20
N LYS A 74 -11.72 38.59 -11.71
CA LYS A 74 -10.58 38.15 -12.54
C LYS A 74 -10.43 36.64 -12.65
N HIS A 75 -11.02 35.89 -11.72
CA HIS A 75 -10.88 34.45 -11.64
C HIS A 75 -12.23 33.78 -11.46
N VAL A 76 -12.39 32.57 -12.02
CA VAL A 76 -13.55 31.71 -11.83
C VAL A 76 -13.11 30.46 -11.09
N ALA A 77 -13.74 30.18 -9.95
CA ALA A 77 -13.45 29.02 -9.13
C ALA A 77 -14.25 27.79 -9.60
N PHE A 78 -13.56 26.65 -9.66
CA PHE A 78 -14.17 25.34 -9.84
C PHE A 78 -13.55 24.33 -8.87
N GLN A 79 -14.35 23.37 -8.44
CA GLN A 79 -13.94 22.28 -7.57
C GLN A 79 -13.83 20.99 -8.38
N VAL A 80 -12.84 20.17 -8.02
CA VAL A 80 -12.68 18.83 -8.58
C VAL A 80 -12.65 17.81 -7.45
N THR A 81 -13.57 16.84 -7.49
CA THR A 81 -13.62 15.70 -6.58
C THR A 81 -13.17 14.44 -7.31
N TYR A 82 -12.32 13.64 -6.68
CA TYR A 82 -11.77 12.40 -7.22
C TYR A 82 -12.23 11.20 -6.39
N SER A 83 -12.44 10.06 -7.05
CA SER A 83 -12.76 8.80 -6.38
C SER A 83 -12.36 7.57 -7.20
N GLU A 84 -11.91 6.51 -6.55
CA GLU A 84 -11.85 5.17 -7.14
C GLU A 84 -13.23 4.50 -7.17
N THR A 85 -14.03 4.68 -6.12
CA THR A 85 -15.35 4.06 -5.97
C THR A 85 -16.47 4.94 -6.54
N ILE A 86 -17.56 4.32 -6.99
CA ILE A 86 -18.76 5.07 -7.41
C ILE A 86 -19.46 5.77 -6.24
N GLU A 87 -19.36 5.22 -5.03
CA GLU A 87 -19.93 5.83 -3.83
C GLU A 87 -19.15 7.10 -3.44
N GLY A 88 -17.81 7.01 -3.43
CA GLY A 88 -16.93 8.09 -3.00
C GLY A 88 -17.08 9.38 -3.82
N ILE A 89 -17.40 9.30 -5.12
CA ILE A 89 -17.59 10.51 -5.94
C ILE A 89 -18.80 11.35 -5.51
N GLY A 90 -19.77 10.72 -4.83
CA GLY A 90 -20.95 11.36 -4.27
C GLY A 90 -20.70 12.03 -2.91
N ASN A 91 -19.61 11.68 -2.22
CA ASN A 91 -19.32 12.18 -0.88
C ASN A 91 -18.70 13.58 -0.90
N GLU A 92 -18.86 14.30 0.21
CA GLU A 92 -18.36 15.68 0.38
C GLU A 92 -16.85 15.77 0.19
N ASN A 93 -16.10 14.76 0.64
CA ASN A 93 -14.63 14.72 0.59
C ASN A 93 -14.09 13.77 -0.50
N GLY A 94 -14.92 13.32 -1.45
CA GLY A 94 -14.54 12.27 -2.38
C GLY A 94 -14.31 10.95 -1.65
N ASP A 95 -13.24 10.25 -2.01
CA ASP A 95 -12.78 9.04 -1.32
C ASP A 95 -11.60 9.25 -0.35
N GLY A 96 -11.33 10.50 0.07
CA GLY A 96 -10.30 10.86 1.05
C GLY A 96 -10.79 11.87 2.10
N PRO A 97 -9.92 12.65 2.76
CA PRO A 97 -8.46 12.78 2.61
C PRO A 97 -7.64 11.66 3.31
N PHE A 98 -6.33 11.62 3.04
CA PHE A 98 -5.41 10.61 3.60
C PHE A 98 -4.19 11.24 4.28
N PHE A 99 -3.94 10.87 5.55
CA PHE A 99 -2.94 11.53 6.39
C PHE A 99 -2.08 10.57 7.22
N LEU A 100 -1.95 9.31 6.83
CA LEU A 100 -1.26 8.31 7.65
C LEU A 100 0.27 8.45 7.62
N PHE A 101 0.91 8.35 6.44
CA PHE A 101 2.36 8.12 6.39
C PHE A 101 3.17 9.02 5.47
N SER A 102 2.61 9.51 4.36
CA SER A 102 3.42 10.18 3.33
C SER A 102 2.74 11.40 2.70
N ASN A 103 3.58 12.24 2.09
CA ASN A 103 3.18 13.33 1.19
C ASN A 103 3.55 12.96 -0.27
N ALA A 104 3.47 11.68 -0.62
CA ALA A 104 3.91 11.19 -1.93
C ALA A 104 2.92 11.51 -3.08
N MET A 105 1.77 12.11 -2.76
CA MET A 105 0.74 12.58 -3.68
C MET A 105 -0.11 13.67 -3.01
N ASP A 106 -1.17 14.13 -3.68
CA ASP A 106 -2.16 15.01 -3.03
C ASP A 106 -2.92 14.26 -1.92
N SER A 107 -2.79 14.72 -0.67
CA SER A 107 -3.51 14.14 0.47
C SER A 107 -5.03 14.36 0.37
N TYR A 108 -5.48 15.31 -0.45
CA TYR A 108 -6.89 15.65 -0.62
C TYR A 108 -7.47 15.10 -1.92
N ARG A 109 -8.75 14.76 -1.84
CA ARG A 109 -9.54 14.24 -2.97
C ARG A 109 -10.61 15.23 -3.43
N VAL A 110 -10.61 16.42 -2.83
CA VAL A 110 -11.40 17.56 -3.23
C VAL A 110 -10.48 18.76 -3.30
N CYS A 111 -10.26 19.24 -4.52
CA CYS A 111 -9.31 20.30 -4.80
C CYS A 111 -10.05 21.46 -5.46
N GLN A 112 -9.82 22.69 -4.99
CA GLN A 112 -10.33 23.89 -5.63
C GLN A 112 -9.27 24.49 -6.55
N HIS A 113 -9.70 24.94 -7.73
CA HIS A 113 -8.86 25.56 -8.73
C HIS A 113 -9.48 26.86 -9.23
N HIS A 114 -8.63 27.76 -9.75
CA HIS A 114 -9.05 29.07 -10.24
C HIS A 114 -8.62 29.25 -11.69
N ALA A 115 -9.58 29.45 -12.57
CA ALA A 115 -9.35 29.83 -13.96
C ALA A 115 -9.25 31.34 -14.08
N THR A 116 -8.27 31.88 -14.80
CA THR A 116 -8.25 33.31 -15.12
C THR A 116 -9.30 33.61 -16.19
N VAL A 117 -10.08 34.68 -16.01
CA VAL A 117 -11.06 35.13 -17.01
C VAL A 117 -10.34 35.49 -18.30
N THR A 118 -10.72 34.82 -19.39
CA THR A 118 -9.96 34.81 -20.66
C THR A 118 -10.84 34.31 -21.80
N ASN A 119 -10.54 34.78 -23.01
CA ASN A 119 -11.02 34.18 -24.27
C ASN A 119 -9.89 33.42 -25.00
N ASP A 120 -8.69 33.38 -24.40
CA ASP A 120 -7.55 32.61 -24.89
C ASP A 120 -7.42 31.30 -24.12
N THR A 121 -6.98 30.25 -24.82
CA THR A 121 -6.73 28.94 -24.21
C THR A 121 -5.64 29.01 -23.13
N ARG A 122 -5.93 28.44 -21.96
CA ARG A 122 -5.01 28.32 -20.82
C ARG A 122 -5.03 26.90 -20.26
N THR A 123 -3.92 26.44 -19.72
CA THR A 123 -3.85 25.14 -19.04
C THR A 123 -3.53 25.32 -17.57
N ILE A 124 -4.36 24.74 -16.71
CA ILE A 124 -4.08 24.58 -15.27
C ILE A 124 -3.49 23.20 -15.07
N LYS A 125 -2.34 23.15 -14.39
CA LYS A 125 -1.64 21.91 -13.99
C LYS A 125 -1.42 21.94 -12.48
N PRO A 126 -2.25 21.28 -11.66
CA PRO A 126 -1.99 21.13 -10.24
C PRO A 126 -0.63 20.47 -9.98
N ARG A 127 -0.01 20.84 -8.86
CA ARG A 127 1.33 20.38 -8.49
C ARG A 127 1.39 18.88 -8.22
N PHE A 128 0.39 18.36 -7.51
CA PHE A 128 0.39 17.00 -7.00
C PHE A 128 -0.39 16.06 -7.91
N THR A 129 0.07 14.82 -7.95
CA THR A 129 -0.62 13.74 -8.64
C THR A 129 -1.87 13.33 -7.87
N GLN A 130 -2.92 12.97 -8.61
CA GLN A 130 -3.95 12.07 -8.10
C GLN A 130 -3.56 10.68 -8.59
N ALA A 131 -2.88 9.92 -7.73
CA ALA A 131 -2.14 8.73 -8.15
C ALA A 131 -3.02 7.54 -8.55
N SER A 132 -4.30 7.53 -8.14
CA SER A 132 -5.32 6.62 -8.64
C SER A 132 -6.72 7.22 -8.45
N GLN A 133 -7.54 7.20 -9.50
CA GLN A 133 -8.96 7.56 -9.52
C GLN A 133 -9.66 6.97 -10.74
N ARG A 134 -10.94 6.59 -10.64
CA ARG A 134 -11.77 6.24 -11.81
C ARG A 134 -12.77 7.34 -12.14
N TYR A 135 -13.25 8.03 -11.13
CA TYR A 135 -14.31 9.01 -11.23
C TYR A 135 -13.79 10.40 -10.87
N GLN A 136 -14.13 11.38 -11.71
CA GLN A 136 -13.78 12.78 -11.53
C GLN A 136 -15.02 13.64 -11.68
N LYS A 137 -15.39 14.38 -10.64
CA LYS A 137 -16.51 15.33 -10.63
C LYS A 137 -15.95 16.73 -10.68
N ILE A 138 -16.41 17.54 -11.63
CA ILE A 138 -16.03 18.94 -11.78
C ILE A 138 -17.27 19.80 -11.57
N THR A 139 -17.21 20.72 -10.61
CA THR A 139 -18.32 21.59 -10.22
C THR A 139 -17.88 23.04 -10.33
N LEU A 140 -18.64 23.84 -11.08
CA LEU A 140 -18.43 25.30 -11.17
C LEU A 140 -18.97 25.96 -9.91
N LEU A 141 -18.14 26.72 -9.18
CA LEU A 141 -18.51 27.28 -7.87
C LEU A 141 -19.15 28.67 -7.98
N ASP A 142 -18.60 29.54 -8.83
CA ASP A 142 -19.01 30.93 -8.86
C ASP A 142 -20.34 31.15 -9.57
N SER A 143 -21.17 32.05 -9.05
CA SER A 143 -22.43 32.48 -9.71
C SER A 143 -22.17 33.39 -10.91
N LYS A 144 -23.13 33.49 -11.84
CA LYS A 144 -23.04 34.33 -13.07
C LYS A 144 -21.73 34.13 -13.85
N SER A 145 -21.19 32.91 -13.87
CA SER A 145 -19.90 32.59 -14.47
C SER A 145 -20.01 31.43 -15.45
N SER A 146 -19.04 31.30 -16.34
CA SER A 146 -18.94 30.13 -17.22
C SER A 146 -17.48 29.74 -17.45
N ILE A 147 -17.24 28.45 -17.65
CA ILE A 147 -15.94 27.88 -18.02
C ILE A 147 -16.16 26.87 -19.14
N THR A 148 -15.37 26.97 -20.20
CA THR A 148 -15.32 25.97 -21.28
C THR A 148 -14.00 25.23 -21.22
N PHE A 149 -14.07 23.91 -21.04
CA PHE A 149 -12.92 23.02 -21.10
C PHE A 149 -12.81 22.45 -22.52
N SER A 150 -11.61 22.51 -23.10
CA SER A 150 -11.29 21.78 -24.33
C SER A 150 -10.62 20.44 -24.05
N GLN A 151 -10.03 20.28 -22.87
CA GLN A 151 -9.40 19.03 -22.44
C GLN A 151 -9.42 18.90 -20.92
N VAL A 152 -9.83 17.74 -20.44
CA VAL A 152 -9.74 17.32 -19.04
C VAL A 152 -9.15 15.92 -19.00
N GLY A 153 -8.18 15.69 -18.13
CA GLY A 153 -7.52 14.39 -18.02
C GLY A 153 -6.36 14.39 -17.04
N PHE A 154 -5.51 13.38 -17.18
CA PHE A 154 -4.30 13.22 -16.39
C PHE A 154 -3.09 13.00 -17.28
N GLN A 155 -1.97 13.63 -16.95
CA GLN A 155 -0.68 13.27 -17.48
C GLN A 155 -0.09 12.17 -16.61
N ALA A 156 0.09 10.96 -17.15
CA ALA A 156 0.72 9.86 -16.42
C ALA A 156 2.11 10.29 -15.93
N VAL A 157 2.51 9.81 -14.75
CA VAL A 157 3.80 10.16 -14.13
C VAL A 157 4.96 9.48 -14.87
N ARG A 158 4.77 8.21 -15.22
CA ARG A 158 5.70 7.40 -16.01
C ARG A 158 4.95 6.57 -17.06
N PRO A 159 5.66 6.03 -18.08
CA PRO A 159 5.11 4.99 -18.94
C PRO A 159 4.71 3.74 -18.13
N ASP A 160 3.80 2.94 -18.69
CA ASP A 160 3.42 1.64 -18.13
C ASP A 160 4.66 0.73 -18.06
N ALA A 161 4.80 -0.05 -16.99
CA ALA A 161 5.95 -0.96 -16.86
C ALA A 161 5.93 -2.03 -17.97
N PRO A 162 7.09 -2.38 -18.55
CA PRO A 162 7.16 -3.50 -19.48
C PRO A 162 6.82 -4.80 -18.75
N VAL A 163 5.81 -5.51 -19.23
CA VAL A 163 5.48 -6.85 -18.73
C VAL A 163 6.36 -7.86 -19.47
N THR A 164 7.11 -8.67 -18.73
CA THR A 164 8.05 -9.67 -19.27
C THR A 164 7.50 -11.09 -19.18
N ALA A 165 6.34 -11.27 -18.55
CA ALA A 165 5.61 -12.52 -18.51
C ALA A 165 4.31 -12.48 -19.32
N ASN A 166 3.82 -13.64 -19.72
CA ASN A 166 2.48 -13.81 -20.28
C ASN A 166 1.83 -15.02 -19.63
N PHE A 167 0.57 -14.90 -19.23
CA PHE A 167 -0.26 -15.99 -18.74
C PHE A 167 -1.53 -16.07 -19.59
N HIS A 168 -1.95 -17.29 -19.90
CA HIS A 168 -3.23 -17.57 -20.55
C HIS A 168 -3.76 -18.92 -20.08
N CYS A 169 -5.07 -19.06 -19.94
CA CYS A 169 -5.74 -20.34 -19.80
C CYS A 169 -7.08 -20.35 -20.52
N SER A 170 -7.72 -21.53 -20.58
CA SER A 170 -9.01 -21.74 -21.24
C SER A 170 -10.22 -21.07 -20.55
N ASP A 171 -10.01 -20.21 -19.55
CA ASP A 171 -11.05 -19.50 -18.80
C ASP A 171 -10.77 -18.00 -18.83
N GLU A 172 -11.59 -17.26 -19.59
CA GLU A 172 -11.40 -15.83 -19.82
C GLU A 172 -11.52 -14.98 -18.55
N THR A 173 -12.26 -15.45 -17.55
CA THR A 173 -12.34 -14.72 -16.27
C THR A 173 -11.03 -14.79 -15.53
N ILE A 174 -10.37 -15.96 -15.52
CA ILE A 174 -9.04 -16.13 -14.92
C ILE A 174 -7.99 -15.29 -15.68
N ASN A 175 -8.07 -15.24 -17.01
CA ASN A 175 -7.21 -14.37 -17.83
C ASN A 175 -7.35 -12.89 -17.44
N ARG A 176 -8.60 -12.40 -17.27
CA ARG A 176 -8.84 -11.01 -16.83
C ARG A 176 -8.30 -10.76 -15.42
N ILE A 177 -8.51 -11.68 -14.48
CA ILE A 177 -7.99 -11.59 -13.11
C ILE A 177 -6.46 -11.47 -13.13
N TRP A 178 -5.76 -12.28 -13.92
CA TRP A 178 -4.30 -12.18 -14.00
C TRP A 178 -3.87 -10.82 -14.58
N ASN A 179 -4.51 -10.35 -15.65
CA ASN A 179 -4.19 -9.07 -16.28
C ASN A 179 -4.43 -7.86 -15.35
N ASP A 180 -5.56 -7.82 -14.64
CA ASP A 180 -5.86 -6.78 -13.66
C ASP A 180 -4.86 -6.85 -12.48
N GLY A 181 -4.46 -8.06 -12.09
CA GLY A 181 -3.41 -8.28 -11.09
C GLY A 181 -2.04 -7.72 -11.51
N VAL A 182 -1.61 -7.98 -12.75
CA VAL A 182 -0.34 -7.43 -13.29
C VAL A 182 -0.38 -5.92 -13.31
N ARG A 183 -1.51 -5.33 -13.69
CA ARG A 183 -1.70 -3.88 -13.62
C ARG A 183 -1.67 -3.35 -12.19
N THR A 184 -2.17 -4.11 -11.22
CA THR A 184 -2.06 -3.77 -9.80
C THR A 184 -0.60 -3.71 -9.36
N VAL A 185 0.24 -4.65 -9.81
CA VAL A 185 1.70 -4.62 -9.54
C VAL A 185 2.32 -3.35 -10.09
N ASP A 186 2.01 -2.95 -11.32
CA ASP A 186 2.52 -1.71 -11.90
C ASP A 186 2.07 -0.47 -11.11
N LEU A 187 0.79 -0.38 -10.75
CA LEU A 187 0.25 0.73 -9.96
C LEU A 187 0.81 0.81 -8.52
N CYS A 188 1.20 -0.33 -7.95
CA CYS A 188 1.76 -0.45 -6.61
C CYS A 188 3.30 -0.49 -6.59
N THR A 189 3.94 -0.04 -7.68
CA THR A 189 5.39 0.19 -7.74
C THR A 189 5.69 1.62 -8.16
N VAL A 190 6.68 2.23 -7.51
CA VAL A 190 7.15 3.58 -7.81
C VAL A 190 8.61 3.53 -8.25
N ALA A 191 8.95 4.25 -9.31
CA ALA A 191 10.32 4.41 -9.76
C ALA A 191 11.08 5.42 -8.88
N ARG A 192 12.42 5.33 -8.84
CA ARG A 192 13.27 6.33 -8.17
C ARG A 192 12.98 7.73 -8.73
N GLY A 193 12.77 8.70 -7.85
CA GLY A 193 12.52 10.09 -8.25
C GLY A 193 11.13 10.35 -8.82
N GLU A 194 10.18 9.41 -8.68
CA GLU A 194 8.84 9.52 -9.26
C GLU A 194 7.95 10.52 -8.50
N THR A 195 8.09 10.63 -7.19
CA THR A 195 7.30 11.58 -6.39
C THR A 195 7.85 13.01 -6.50
N VAL A 196 6.97 14.00 -6.35
CA VAL A 196 7.38 15.42 -6.32
C VAL A 196 7.61 15.90 -4.90
N PRO A 197 8.53 16.86 -4.66
CA PRO A 197 8.65 17.49 -3.35
C PRO A 197 7.33 18.13 -2.90
N ALA A 198 6.93 17.86 -1.66
CA ALA A 198 5.72 18.40 -1.07
C ALA A 198 5.87 19.89 -0.71
N TRP A 199 7.08 20.34 -0.42
CA TRP A 199 7.40 21.73 -0.04
C TRP A 199 8.32 22.39 -1.06
N ASP A 200 8.33 23.73 -1.07
CA ASP A 200 9.33 24.51 -1.79
C ASP A 200 10.24 25.24 -0.79
N VAL A 201 11.50 24.80 -0.69
CA VAL A 201 12.51 25.48 0.13
C VAL A 201 13.06 26.67 -0.65
N THR A 202 12.95 27.88 -0.10
CA THR A 202 13.37 29.13 -0.78
C THR A 202 14.30 29.96 0.11
N ALA A 203 14.92 30.99 -0.47
CA ALA A 203 15.74 31.96 0.27
C ALA A 203 14.97 32.78 1.33
N GLU A 204 13.63 32.92 1.24
CA GLU A 204 12.83 33.67 2.24
C GLU A 204 12.31 32.77 3.37
N GLY A 205 12.09 31.49 3.07
CA GLY A 205 11.45 30.50 3.94
C GLY A 205 11.03 29.26 3.15
N THR A 206 10.71 28.17 3.84
CA THR A 206 10.11 26.98 3.22
C THR A 206 8.60 27.17 3.10
N ARG A 207 8.09 27.10 1.88
CA ARG A 207 6.65 27.14 1.58
C ARG A 207 6.05 25.76 1.77
N VAL A 208 5.09 25.69 2.67
CA VAL A 208 4.31 24.49 2.99
C VAL A 208 2.89 24.69 2.50
N TYR A 209 2.39 23.71 1.76
CA TYR A 209 1.03 23.67 1.24
C TYR A 209 0.14 22.82 2.16
N GLY A 210 -1.17 23.05 2.08
CA GLY A 210 -2.16 22.21 2.74
C GLY A 210 -2.05 20.76 2.31
N SER A 211 -1.51 19.91 3.19
CA SER A 211 -1.31 18.47 3.01
C SER A 211 -1.16 17.78 4.37
N HIS A 212 -0.82 16.49 4.38
CA HIS A 212 -0.42 15.76 5.59
C HIS A 212 0.66 16.52 6.38
N TRP A 213 0.46 16.61 7.70
CA TRP A 213 1.41 17.20 8.64
C TRP A 213 2.67 16.33 8.75
N ALA A 214 3.69 16.67 7.98
CA ALA A 214 4.96 15.96 7.94
C ALA A 214 5.75 16.23 9.24
N PRO A 215 5.99 15.22 10.10
CA PRO A 215 6.78 15.40 11.31
C PRO A 215 8.28 15.43 11.01
N CYS A 216 9.04 16.20 11.79
CA CYS A 216 10.50 16.08 11.80
C CYS A 216 10.89 14.72 12.41
N ARG A 217 11.45 13.84 11.59
CA ARG A 217 11.72 12.44 11.89
C ARG A 217 12.83 12.23 12.92
N GLN A 218 13.72 13.21 13.07
CA GLN A 218 14.72 13.27 14.14
C GLN A 218 14.08 13.36 15.54
N GLY A 219 12.85 13.88 15.64
CA GLY A 219 12.19 14.16 16.90
C GLY A 219 11.10 13.20 17.33
N THR A 220 11.01 12.03 16.70
CA THR A 220 9.93 11.06 16.94
C THR A 220 9.87 10.53 18.37
N ARG A 221 10.93 10.72 19.18
CA ARG A 221 11.03 10.30 20.58
C ARG A 221 11.12 11.46 21.58
N TRP A 222 11.00 12.71 21.14
CA TRP A 222 11.08 13.83 22.07
C TRP A 222 9.88 13.80 23.03
N LYS A 223 10.19 13.76 24.33
CA LYS A 223 9.24 14.03 25.41
C LYS A 223 9.23 15.54 25.61
N ASP A 224 9.53 16.14 26.75
CA ASP A 224 9.27 17.57 26.93
C ASP A 224 10.22 18.48 26.14
N TYR A 225 9.66 19.43 25.39
CA TYR A 225 10.41 20.35 24.55
C TYR A 225 9.69 21.68 24.33
N LYS A 226 10.48 22.66 23.92
CA LYS A 226 10.03 23.93 23.39
C LYS A 226 10.38 24.00 21.91
N VAL A 227 9.42 24.40 21.09
CA VAL A 227 9.61 24.68 19.66
C VAL A 227 9.47 26.18 19.44
N THR A 228 10.40 26.78 18.71
CA THR A 228 10.29 28.14 18.20
C THR A 228 10.53 28.17 16.70
N PHE A 229 9.74 28.95 15.97
CA PHE A 229 9.94 29.21 14.54
C PHE A 229 9.25 30.51 14.14
N GLN A 230 9.58 31.03 12.96
CA GLN A 230 8.83 32.10 12.31
C GLN A 230 7.92 31.56 11.22
N THR A 231 6.70 32.10 11.11
CA THR A 231 5.79 31.79 10.01
C THR A 231 5.18 33.03 9.37
N LYS A 232 4.88 32.96 8.08
CA LYS A 232 4.18 34.02 7.34
C LYS A 232 3.06 33.40 6.53
N VAL A 233 1.84 33.91 6.72
CA VAL A 233 0.65 33.42 6.01
C VAL A 233 0.65 33.98 4.59
N GLU A 234 0.63 33.10 3.59
CA GLU A 234 0.43 33.49 2.19
C GLU A 234 -1.03 33.33 1.78
N GLU A 235 -1.67 32.21 2.16
CA GLU A 235 -3.08 31.94 1.87
C GLU A 235 -3.78 31.27 3.06
N ASN A 236 -4.94 31.82 3.46
CA ASN A 236 -5.88 31.35 4.50
C ASN A 236 -5.34 31.25 5.94
N GLY A 237 -4.18 30.65 6.16
CA GLY A 237 -3.63 30.46 7.51
C GLY A 237 -2.31 29.70 7.54
N ALA A 238 -1.81 29.45 8.75
CA ALA A 238 -0.63 28.63 9.00
C ALA A 238 -0.98 27.47 9.95
N SER A 239 -0.30 26.33 9.82
CA SER A 239 -0.54 25.18 10.70
C SER A 239 0.74 24.44 11.05
N TRP A 240 0.80 23.94 12.27
CA TRP A 240 1.88 23.09 12.76
C TRP A 240 1.30 22.09 13.75
N ALA A 241 2.07 21.07 14.14
CA ALA A 241 1.71 20.17 15.21
C ALA A 241 2.88 19.93 16.15
N VAL A 242 2.58 19.45 17.34
CA VAL A 242 3.54 18.91 18.32
C VAL A 242 3.09 17.53 18.78
N ARG A 243 3.99 16.78 19.41
CA ARG A 243 3.79 15.36 19.79
C ARG A 243 3.42 14.48 18.59
N MET A 244 3.87 14.84 17.38
CA MET A 244 3.47 14.17 16.15
C MET A 244 4.41 13.00 15.81
N ILE A 245 3.84 11.81 15.60
CA ILE A 245 4.53 10.64 15.03
C ILE A 245 3.78 10.15 13.80
N THR A 246 2.55 9.70 14.02
CA THR A 246 1.51 9.48 13.00
C THR A 246 0.32 10.40 13.26
N ASN A 247 -0.09 10.50 14.52
CA ASN A 247 -1.01 11.50 15.07
C ASN A 247 -0.31 12.41 16.09
N GLY A 248 -0.91 13.55 16.39
CA GLY A 248 -0.35 14.58 17.28
C GLY A 248 -1.37 15.62 17.69
N LEU A 249 -0.91 16.69 18.35
CA LEU A 249 -1.70 17.88 18.64
C LEU A 249 -1.43 18.95 17.58
N ILE A 250 -2.40 19.17 16.71
CA ILE A 250 -2.36 20.06 15.55
C ILE A 250 -2.93 21.43 15.93
N PHE A 251 -2.26 22.48 15.48
CA PHE A 251 -2.67 23.87 15.61
C PHE A 251 -2.99 24.46 14.23
N CYS A 252 -4.16 25.08 14.09
CA CYS A 252 -4.58 25.79 12.88
C CYS A 252 -4.76 27.27 13.22
N LEU A 253 -3.88 28.12 12.70
CA LEU A 253 -3.93 29.57 12.80
C LEU A 253 -4.66 30.13 11.58
N ASP A 254 -5.96 30.40 11.71
CA ASP A 254 -6.81 30.92 10.64
C ASP A 254 -6.76 32.46 10.62
N ALA A 255 -6.26 33.02 9.52
CA ALA A 255 -6.09 34.47 9.37
C ALA A 255 -7.44 35.18 9.13
N ARG A 256 -8.44 34.48 8.58
CA ARG A 256 -9.76 35.04 8.25
C ARG A 256 -10.65 35.11 9.48
N SER A 257 -10.79 34.01 10.21
CA SER A 257 -11.57 34.01 11.46
C SER A 257 -10.79 34.62 12.62
N ARG A 258 -9.47 34.84 12.46
CA ARG A 258 -8.54 35.27 13.52
C ARG A 258 -8.63 34.35 14.74
N THR A 259 -8.58 33.05 14.50
CA THR A 259 -8.60 32.04 15.56
C THR A 259 -7.41 31.10 15.47
N LEU A 260 -6.92 30.68 16.63
CA LEU A 260 -6.07 29.50 16.76
C LEU A 260 -6.93 28.34 17.25
N THR A 261 -6.97 27.22 16.54
CA THR A 261 -7.68 26.00 16.96
C THR A 261 -6.68 24.88 17.22
N ALA A 262 -6.89 24.10 18.28
CA ALA A 262 -6.10 22.92 18.60
C ALA A 262 -6.93 21.65 18.43
N VAL A 263 -6.39 20.65 17.73
CA VAL A 263 -7.05 19.38 17.42
C VAL A 263 -6.07 18.24 17.62
N GLU A 264 -6.45 17.22 18.38
CA GLU A 264 -5.70 15.98 18.50
C GLU A 264 -6.15 14.98 17.42
N GLY A 265 -5.22 14.46 16.63
CA GLY A 265 -5.53 13.46 15.61
C GLY A 265 -4.50 13.40 14.48
N LEU A 266 -4.90 12.77 13.37
CA LEU A 266 -4.15 12.77 12.10
C LEU A 266 -4.29 14.09 11.33
N SER A 267 -5.40 14.78 11.57
CA SER A 267 -5.78 15.99 10.84
C SER A 267 -6.69 16.89 11.67
N ASN A 268 -6.88 18.12 11.20
CA ASN A 268 -7.79 19.09 11.80
C ASN A 268 -9.28 18.70 11.71
N LYS A 269 -9.63 17.70 10.90
CA LYS A 269 -10.98 17.11 10.80
C LYS A 269 -10.90 15.59 10.91
N SER A 270 -11.95 14.98 11.44
CA SER A 270 -12.08 13.51 11.46
C SER A 270 -12.08 12.95 10.05
N SER A 271 -11.38 11.83 9.86
CA SER A 271 -11.33 11.07 8.61
C SER A 271 -11.64 9.60 8.94
N ILE A 272 -10.81 8.65 8.48
CA ILE A 272 -10.83 7.24 8.90
C ILE A 272 -10.75 7.10 10.43
N LEU A 273 -10.16 8.08 11.11
CA LEU A 273 -10.03 8.13 12.55
C LEU A 273 -10.55 9.47 13.08
N PRO A 274 -11.13 9.46 14.30
CA PRO A 274 -11.70 10.65 14.89
C PRO A 274 -10.58 11.66 15.24
N SER A 275 -10.87 12.93 14.98
CA SER A 275 -10.09 14.05 15.51
C SER A 275 -10.85 14.67 16.68
N ILE A 276 -10.12 15.06 17.72
CA ILE A 276 -10.67 15.59 18.97
C ILE A 276 -10.28 17.06 19.10
N GLU A 277 -11.25 17.96 19.02
CA GLU A 277 -11.01 19.38 19.29
C GLU A 277 -10.60 19.58 20.75
N ARG A 278 -9.49 20.28 20.96
CA ARG A 278 -8.92 20.59 22.28
C ARG A 278 -9.11 22.06 22.68
N GLY A 279 -9.49 22.92 21.75
CA GLY A 279 -9.88 24.30 22.04
C GLY A 279 -9.76 25.22 20.83
N SER A 280 -10.33 26.42 20.97
CA SER A 280 -10.27 27.49 19.97
C SER A 280 -10.16 28.84 20.68
N TRP A 281 -9.22 29.68 20.25
CA TRP A 281 -8.88 30.95 20.90
C TRP A 281 -8.90 32.09 19.87
N LEU A 282 -9.55 33.20 20.22
CA LEU A 282 -9.52 34.42 19.42
C LEU A 282 -8.15 35.10 19.53
N LEU A 283 -7.66 35.58 18.40
CA LEU A 283 -6.37 36.24 18.30
C LEU A 283 -6.50 37.75 18.52
N PRO A 284 -5.56 38.39 19.26
CA PRO A 284 -5.51 39.83 19.41
C PRO A 284 -5.61 40.58 18.08
N GLU A 285 -6.38 41.65 18.00
CA GLU A 285 -6.49 42.49 16.79
C GLU A 285 -5.14 43.08 16.35
N SER A 286 -4.21 43.23 17.29
CA SER A 286 -2.86 43.74 17.04
C SER A 286 -1.95 42.80 16.25
N LEU A 287 -2.31 41.53 16.08
CA LEU A 287 -1.52 40.58 15.27
C LEU A 287 -1.63 40.91 13.78
N ASP A 288 -0.49 41.18 13.16
CA ASP A 288 -0.35 41.49 11.73
C ASP A 288 -0.03 40.23 10.93
N PHE A 289 -0.98 39.77 10.13
CA PHE A 289 -0.82 38.61 9.25
C PHE A 289 -0.10 38.92 7.93
N SER A 290 0.21 40.19 7.65
CA SER A 290 0.98 40.56 6.44
C SER A 290 2.49 40.34 6.60
N GLY A 291 2.96 40.23 7.85
CA GLY A 291 4.34 40.03 8.22
C GLY A 291 4.68 38.61 8.68
N TRP A 292 5.89 38.48 9.21
CA TRP A 292 6.36 37.27 9.90
C TRP A 292 5.89 37.28 11.34
N LEU A 293 5.41 36.13 11.81
CA LEU A 293 4.97 35.87 13.18
C LEU A 293 5.94 34.90 13.86
N ASN A 294 6.40 35.26 15.05
CA ASN A 294 7.17 34.41 15.95
C ASN A 294 6.22 33.50 16.73
N ILE A 295 6.40 32.20 16.56
CA ILE A 295 5.62 31.16 17.24
C ILE A 295 6.51 30.47 18.26
N GLU A 296 6.00 30.31 19.48
CA GLU A 296 6.58 29.45 20.50
C GLU A 296 5.52 28.43 20.95
N THR A 297 5.87 27.15 20.95
CA THR A 297 5.04 26.09 21.53
C THR A 297 5.85 25.33 22.57
N LEU A 298 5.40 25.34 23.83
CA LEU A 298 6.00 24.59 24.92
C LEU A 298 5.13 23.37 25.21
N ALA A 299 5.68 22.18 25.00
CA ALA A 299 5.05 20.91 25.33
C ALA A 299 5.75 20.30 26.55
N ALA A 300 5.05 20.26 27.69
CA ALA A 300 5.59 19.78 28.96
C ALA A 300 4.56 18.89 29.65
N GLU A 301 4.94 17.64 29.92
CA GLU A 301 4.08 16.62 30.52
C GLU A 301 2.78 16.44 29.72
N ASP A 302 1.62 16.74 30.31
CA ASP A 302 0.29 16.70 29.70
C ASP A 302 -0.25 18.09 29.32
N ARG A 303 0.63 19.11 29.33
CA ARG A 303 0.29 20.49 28.98
C ARG A 303 1.01 20.96 27.74
N VAL A 304 0.29 21.72 26.90
CA VAL A 304 0.87 22.45 25.79
C VAL A 304 0.43 23.90 25.84
N THR A 305 1.38 24.83 25.76
CA THR A 305 1.10 26.27 25.64
C THR A 305 1.62 26.81 24.33
N VAL A 306 0.87 27.73 23.72
CA VAL A 306 1.25 28.43 22.49
C VAL A 306 1.31 29.92 22.75
N SER A 307 2.44 30.54 22.39
CA SER A 307 2.62 31.98 22.40
C SER A 307 2.89 32.50 20.99
N ILE A 308 2.29 33.63 20.65
CA ILE A 308 2.47 34.32 19.35
C ILE A 308 2.93 35.75 19.65
N GLU A 309 4.07 36.16 19.07
CA GLU A 309 4.69 37.46 19.36
C GLU A 309 4.89 37.71 20.87
N GLY A 310 5.26 36.66 21.61
CA GLY A 310 5.49 36.71 23.05
C GLY A 310 4.23 36.74 23.92
N ASN A 311 3.03 36.72 23.34
CA ASN A 311 1.76 36.67 24.07
C ASN A 311 1.24 35.23 24.12
N GLU A 312 0.97 34.69 25.31
CA GLU A 312 0.31 33.37 25.45
C GLU A 312 -1.12 33.45 24.87
N VAL A 313 -1.40 32.62 23.87
CA VAL A 313 -2.69 32.55 23.17
C VAL A 313 -3.48 31.33 23.59
N ALA A 314 -2.82 30.19 23.79
CA ALA A 314 -3.46 28.92 24.13
C ALA A 314 -2.76 28.19 25.27
N ASN A 315 -3.56 27.54 26.12
CA ASN A 315 -3.11 26.70 27.22
C ASN A 315 -4.01 25.45 27.25
N ILE A 316 -3.45 24.32 26.83
CA ILE A 316 -4.16 23.04 26.73
C ILE A 316 -3.60 22.10 27.78
N ARG A 317 -4.48 21.43 28.52
CA ARG A 317 -4.14 20.48 29.60
C ARG A 317 -4.76 19.12 29.31
N ASP A 318 -4.37 18.13 30.13
CA ASP A 318 -4.88 16.76 30.03
C ASP A 318 -4.66 16.16 28.64
N ILE A 319 -3.52 16.49 28.01
CA ILE A 319 -3.09 15.95 26.73
C ILE A 319 -2.49 14.57 26.96
N TYR A 320 -3.02 13.56 26.27
CA TYR A 320 -2.54 12.18 26.30
C TYR A 320 -2.48 11.63 24.88
N VAL A 321 -1.56 12.15 24.07
CA VAL A 321 -1.36 11.71 22.70
C VAL A 321 -0.65 10.37 22.71
N LYS A 322 -1.30 9.32 22.22
CA LYS A 322 -0.69 8.01 22.00
C LYS A 322 -0.51 7.78 20.51
N ALA A 323 0.67 7.32 20.12
CA ALA A 323 0.93 6.89 18.75
C ALA A 323 -0.06 5.77 18.35
N MET A 324 -0.68 5.90 17.17
CA MET A 324 -1.72 4.96 16.74
C MET A 324 -1.24 3.52 16.58
N LEU A 325 0.01 3.34 16.17
CA LEU A 325 0.63 2.04 15.90
C LEU A 325 1.86 1.90 16.80
N GLY A 326 1.73 1.49 18.07
CA GLY A 326 2.95 1.36 18.90
C GLY A 326 2.85 1.18 20.41
N ASN A 327 4.02 1.34 21.03
CA ASN A 327 4.51 0.87 22.35
C ASN A 327 4.08 1.65 23.59
N GLY A 328 2.96 2.37 23.51
CA GLY A 328 2.47 3.13 24.64
C GLY A 328 3.34 4.34 24.98
N LEU A 329 4.16 4.81 24.03
CA LEU A 329 4.73 6.14 24.09
C LEU A 329 3.59 7.16 24.09
N VAL A 330 3.43 7.84 25.22
CA VAL A 330 2.43 8.88 25.46
C VAL A 330 3.15 10.21 25.55
N ASN A 331 2.61 11.22 24.86
CA ASN A 331 3.16 12.57 24.80
C ASN A 331 4.63 12.60 24.35
N THR A 332 4.99 11.73 23.41
CA THR A 332 6.24 11.87 22.66
C THR A 332 5.94 12.17 21.20
N GLY A 333 6.91 12.74 20.50
CA GLY A 333 6.82 12.99 19.07
C GLY A 333 7.27 14.39 18.72
N SER A 334 7.39 14.67 17.44
CA SER A 334 8.09 15.86 16.95
C SER A 334 7.16 17.03 16.67
N VAL A 335 7.77 18.13 16.23
CA VAL A 335 7.11 19.19 15.48
C VAL A 335 6.77 18.68 14.07
N ALA A 336 5.62 19.12 13.53
CA ALA A 336 5.22 18.83 12.15
C ALA A 336 4.64 20.06 11.46
N PHE A 337 4.72 20.10 10.13
CA PHE A 337 4.12 21.15 9.30
C PHE A 337 3.27 20.55 8.19
N GLY A 338 2.16 21.21 7.87
CA GLY A 338 1.16 20.79 6.89
C GLY A 338 -0.02 21.75 6.98
N GLY A 339 -1.21 21.33 6.57
CA GLY A 339 -2.38 22.17 6.80
C GLY A 339 -3.65 21.75 6.06
N PRO A 340 -4.77 22.40 6.38
CA PRO A 340 -6.03 22.24 5.66
C PRO A 340 -5.91 22.54 4.15
N PRO A 341 -6.83 22.03 3.30
CA PRO A 341 -6.73 22.23 1.86
C PRO A 341 -6.81 23.72 1.51
N GLY A 342 -5.92 24.16 0.61
CA GLY A 342 -5.83 25.56 0.18
C GLY A 342 -5.08 26.49 1.15
N TRP A 343 -4.53 25.99 2.26
CA TRP A 343 -3.69 26.80 3.14
C TRP A 343 -2.25 26.81 2.63
N ILE A 344 -1.60 27.98 2.68
CA ILE A 344 -0.20 28.15 2.28
C ILE A 344 0.49 29.09 3.26
N ALA A 345 1.62 28.65 3.82
CA ALA A 345 2.45 29.45 4.70
C ALA A 345 3.94 29.19 4.49
N LEU A 346 4.75 30.21 4.78
CA LEU A 346 6.21 30.11 4.85
C LEU A 346 6.65 29.84 6.28
N TYR A 347 7.74 29.09 6.45
CA TYR A 347 8.34 28.76 7.73
C TYR A 347 9.87 28.94 7.68
N ARG A 348 10.45 29.47 8.75
CA ARG A 348 11.91 29.61 8.92
C ARG A 348 12.34 29.62 10.37
N ASP A 349 13.65 29.51 10.60
CA ASP A 349 14.30 29.63 11.91
C ASP A 349 13.74 28.64 12.95
N LEU A 350 13.58 27.37 12.56
CA LEU A 350 13.10 26.33 13.46
C LEU A 350 14.18 25.95 14.47
N SER A 351 13.87 26.08 15.75
CA SER A 351 14.69 25.60 16.87
C SER A 351 13.83 24.81 17.85
N VAL A 352 14.34 23.69 18.32
CA VAL A 352 13.72 22.82 19.31
C VAL A 352 14.71 22.63 20.44
N THR A 353 14.29 22.93 21.67
CA THR A 353 15.11 22.75 22.87
C THR A 353 14.41 21.88 23.90
N ASP A 354 15.19 21.21 24.75
CA ASP A 354 14.64 20.58 25.96
C ASP A 354 14.33 21.62 27.05
N HIS A 355 13.93 21.13 28.23
CA HIS A 355 13.63 21.93 29.42
C HIS A 355 14.85 22.66 30.02
N ASP A 356 16.06 22.18 29.77
CA ASP A 356 17.33 22.76 30.21
C ASP A 356 17.91 23.73 29.15
N ALA A 357 17.13 24.01 28.10
CA ALA A 357 17.51 24.82 26.94
C ALA A 357 18.66 24.23 26.10
N HIS A 358 18.92 22.93 26.18
CA HIS A 358 19.79 22.25 25.22
C HIS A 358 19.08 22.12 23.89
N ILE A 359 19.79 22.39 22.80
CA ILE A 359 19.28 22.24 21.44
C ILE A 359 19.10 20.75 21.12
N LEU A 360 17.86 20.36 20.86
CA LEU A 360 17.50 19.03 20.34
C LEU A 360 17.55 18.99 18.82
N TYR A 361 17.17 20.09 18.15
CA TYR A 361 17.14 20.21 16.70
C TYR A 361 17.07 21.67 16.25
N GLU A 362 17.79 22.03 15.20
CA GLU A 362 17.70 23.34 14.55
C GLU A 362 17.72 23.21 13.04
N ASN A 363 16.84 23.86 12.31
CA ASN A 363 16.87 23.91 10.85
C ASN A 363 16.44 25.30 10.40
N SER A 364 17.22 25.95 9.53
CA SER A 364 16.85 27.29 9.03
C SER A 364 15.55 27.27 8.23
N LEU A 365 15.21 26.13 7.62
CA LEU A 365 14.18 25.95 6.60
C LEU A 365 14.40 26.90 5.40
N LEU A 366 15.66 27.16 5.10
CA LEU A 366 16.12 27.96 3.96
C LEU A 366 16.97 27.10 3.03
N GLU A 367 17.27 27.64 1.85
CA GLU A 367 18.08 26.97 0.82
C GLU A 367 19.36 26.27 1.32
N PRO A 368 20.17 26.85 2.24
CA PRO A 368 21.35 26.18 2.77
C PRO A 368 21.06 24.84 3.46
N ASP A 369 19.88 24.67 4.04
CA ASP A 369 19.44 23.44 4.72
C ASP A 369 18.48 22.59 3.86
N ALA A 370 18.23 22.94 2.60
CA ALA A 370 17.16 22.34 1.79
C ALA A 370 17.19 20.81 1.74
N SER A 371 18.37 20.20 1.51
CA SER A 371 18.52 18.74 1.49
C SER A 371 18.07 18.12 2.82
N ARG A 372 18.46 18.74 3.93
CA ARG A 372 18.11 18.30 5.26
C ARG A 372 16.63 18.52 5.55
N THR A 373 16.05 19.63 5.12
CA THR A 373 14.60 19.87 5.22
C THR A 373 13.81 18.78 4.50
N PHE A 374 14.21 18.41 3.28
CA PHE A 374 13.53 17.35 2.54
C PHE A 374 13.66 15.97 3.23
N ASP A 375 14.85 15.63 3.73
CA ASP A 375 15.13 14.35 4.35
C ASP A 375 14.54 14.21 5.76
N ASP A 376 14.73 15.23 6.61
CA ASP A 376 14.27 15.20 8.01
C ASP A 376 12.74 15.21 8.12
N PHE A 377 12.04 15.86 7.19
CA PHE A 377 10.57 15.87 7.15
C PHE A 377 9.98 14.87 6.17
N GLN A 378 10.80 14.22 5.34
CA GLN A 378 10.39 13.24 4.32
C GLN A 378 9.37 13.80 3.33
N VAL A 379 9.68 15.01 2.87
CA VAL A 379 8.86 15.81 1.95
C VAL A 379 9.54 16.04 0.62
N GLY A 380 10.69 15.40 0.39
CA GLY A 380 11.38 15.37 -0.90
C GLY A 380 10.79 14.34 -1.86
N THR A 381 11.57 13.99 -2.87
CA THR A 381 11.27 12.85 -3.75
C THR A 381 11.71 11.52 -3.13
N ASN A 382 11.17 10.40 -3.60
CA ASN A 382 11.62 9.08 -3.17
C ASN A 382 13.01 8.73 -3.75
N LYS A 383 13.95 8.37 -2.88
CA LYS A 383 15.35 8.08 -3.26
C LYS A 383 15.55 6.69 -3.87
N LEU A 384 14.63 5.77 -3.58
CA LEU A 384 14.65 4.39 -4.06
C LEU A 384 13.38 4.10 -4.86
N ALA A 385 13.47 3.15 -5.80
CA ALA A 385 12.28 2.52 -6.34
C ALA A 385 11.68 1.63 -5.25
N CYS A 386 10.36 1.64 -5.08
CA CYS A 386 9.72 0.94 -3.97
C CYS A 386 8.42 0.26 -4.41
N ILE A 387 8.11 -0.85 -3.75
CA ILE A 387 6.74 -1.34 -3.59
C ILE A 387 6.01 -0.43 -2.59
N ILE A 388 4.80 -0.02 -2.95
CA ILE A 388 3.85 0.66 -2.07
C ILE A 388 2.64 -0.24 -1.83
N ASP A 389 1.94 0.00 -0.73
CA ASP A 389 0.71 -0.70 -0.35
C ASP A 389 -0.40 -0.50 -1.39
N GLY A 390 -0.85 0.73 -1.61
CA GLY A 390 -1.90 1.08 -2.55
C GLY A 390 -1.52 2.25 -3.47
N ALA A 391 -2.12 2.26 -4.66
CA ALA A 391 -1.85 3.32 -5.64
C ALA A 391 -2.40 4.69 -5.20
N LYS A 392 -3.55 4.68 -4.52
CA LYS A 392 -4.21 5.86 -3.97
C LYS A 392 -3.53 6.32 -2.68
N ARG A 393 -3.93 5.78 -1.53
CA ARG A 393 -3.56 6.32 -0.22
C ARG A 393 -2.31 5.67 0.37
N ASP A 394 -1.84 6.23 1.50
CA ASP A 394 -0.68 5.84 2.31
C ASP A 394 0.66 5.90 1.57
N ARG A 395 0.79 5.19 0.44
CA ARG A 395 1.95 5.14 -0.46
C ARG A 395 3.24 4.91 0.31
N ALA A 396 3.21 3.93 1.22
CA ALA A 396 4.32 3.56 2.06
C ALA A 396 4.75 2.11 1.77
N SER A 397 6.01 1.80 2.07
CA SER A 397 6.52 0.44 1.96
C SER A 397 6.22 -0.33 3.24
N PHE A 398 5.58 -1.49 3.10
CA PHE A 398 5.29 -2.42 4.18
C PHE A 398 5.96 -3.76 3.92
N GLY A 399 6.52 -4.38 4.97
CA GLY A 399 7.12 -5.70 4.87
C GLY A 399 6.12 -6.80 4.49
N GLY A 400 4.86 -6.67 4.94
CA GLY A 400 3.76 -7.58 4.59
C GLY A 400 3.35 -7.48 3.11
N ASP A 401 3.27 -6.28 2.56
CA ASP A 401 2.97 -6.07 1.14
C ASP A 401 4.10 -6.56 0.24
N ALA A 402 5.36 -6.34 0.64
CA ALA A 402 6.53 -6.86 -0.07
C ALA A 402 6.55 -8.39 -0.15
N PHE A 403 5.97 -9.11 0.83
CA PHE A 403 5.81 -10.56 0.79
C PHE A 403 4.89 -11.01 -0.36
N VAL A 404 3.83 -10.27 -0.66
CA VAL A 404 2.89 -10.61 -1.75
C VAL A 404 3.35 -10.00 -3.07
N THR A 405 3.43 -8.67 -3.13
CA THR A 405 3.70 -7.91 -4.36
C THR A 405 5.07 -8.24 -4.93
N GLY A 406 6.07 -8.52 -4.09
CA GLY A 406 7.39 -8.96 -4.54
C GLY A 406 7.33 -10.23 -5.38
N ARG A 407 6.61 -11.27 -4.91
CA ARG A 407 6.39 -12.48 -5.71
C ARG A 407 5.62 -12.18 -6.99
N SER A 408 4.62 -11.33 -6.91
CA SER A 408 3.87 -10.91 -8.10
C SER A 408 4.76 -10.25 -9.15
N ILE A 409 5.72 -9.39 -8.75
CA ILE A 409 6.75 -8.82 -9.63
C ILE A 409 7.54 -9.94 -10.33
N ALA A 410 8.02 -10.94 -9.58
CA ALA A 410 8.82 -12.03 -10.13
C ALA A 410 8.09 -12.89 -11.18
N TYR A 411 6.76 -12.92 -11.15
CA TYR A 411 5.94 -13.67 -12.11
C TYR A 411 5.26 -12.78 -13.16
N SER A 412 5.53 -11.47 -13.20
CA SER A 412 4.90 -10.54 -14.14
C SER A 412 5.86 -9.58 -14.83
N THR A 413 6.28 -8.52 -14.16
CA THR A 413 7.12 -7.46 -14.74
C THR A 413 8.60 -7.84 -14.72
N ALA A 414 9.02 -8.67 -13.75
CA ALA A 414 10.42 -8.95 -13.42
C ALA A 414 11.26 -7.68 -13.19
N ASP A 415 10.61 -6.55 -12.87
CA ASP A 415 11.29 -5.32 -12.45
C ASP A 415 11.65 -5.42 -10.97
N PHE A 416 12.80 -6.02 -10.71
CA PHE A 416 13.30 -6.27 -9.37
C PHE A 416 13.77 -5.01 -8.63
N GLU A 417 13.87 -3.84 -9.29
CA GLU A 417 14.37 -2.62 -8.67
C GLU A 417 13.45 -2.12 -7.56
N ALA A 418 12.14 -2.16 -7.76
CA ALA A 418 11.17 -1.77 -6.73
C ALA A 418 11.20 -2.70 -5.52
N TRP A 419 11.35 -4.01 -5.75
CA TRP A 419 11.45 -5.00 -4.67
C TRP A 419 12.75 -4.82 -3.88
N LYS A 420 13.88 -4.68 -4.59
CA LYS A 420 15.20 -4.44 -3.99
C LYS A 420 15.23 -3.15 -3.19
N GLY A 421 14.70 -2.05 -3.72
CA GLY A 421 14.68 -0.77 -3.03
C GLY A 421 13.77 -0.77 -1.80
N THR A 422 12.63 -1.49 -1.82
CA THR A 422 11.84 -1.72 -0.59
C THR A 422 12.62 -2.51 0.45
N ILE A 423 13.34 -3.57 0.06
CA ILE A 423 14.20 -4.33 0.98
C ILE A 423 15.27 -3.41 1.59
N GLN A 424 15.96 -2.62 0.76
CA GLN A 424 16.99 -1.68 1.21
C GLN A 424 16.44 -0.66 2.20
N LEU A 425 15.33 -0.01 1.87
CA LEU A 425 14.69 1.01 2.72
C LEU A 425 14.28 0.44 4.08
N LEU A 426 13.66 -0.74 4.09
CA LEU A 426 13.17 -1.35 5.32
C LEU A 426 14.30 -1.89 6.20
N LEU A 427 15.34 -2.48 5.59
CA LEU A 427 16.53 -2.96 6.31
C LEU A 427 17.33 -1.80 6.92
N SER A 428 17.43 -0.65 6.24
CA SER A 428 18.14 0.50 6.81
C SER A 428 17.47 1.03 8.08
N HIS A 429 16.18 0.75 8.28
CA HIS A 429 15.41 1.18 9.44
C HIS A 429 15.29 0.10 10.53
N GLN A 430 16.23 -0.84 10.61
CA GLN A 430 16.30 -1.78 11.74
C GLN A 430 16.67 -1.03 13.04
N THR A 431 15.97 -1.33 14.13
CA THR A 431 16.29 -0.75 15.45
C THR A 431 17.53 -1.40 16.06
N LYS A 432 18.16 -0.74 17.04
CA LYS A 432 19.33 -1.30 17.75
C LYS A 432 19.05 -2.63 18.44
N GLU A 433 17.80 -2.88 18.86
CA GLU A 433 17.39 -4.16 19.47
C GLU A 433 17.29 -5.30 18.45
N GLY A 434 17.37 -5.00 17.14
CA GLY A 434 17.30 -5.98 16.07
C GLY A 434 15.96 -6.05 15.34
N TYR A 435 14.97 -5.24 15.72
CA TYR A 435 13.66 -5.22 15.06
C TYR A 435 13.76 -4.57 13.68
N LEU A 436 13.47 -5.30 12.60
CA LEU A 436 13.50 -4.76 11.23
C LEU A 436 12.47 -3.64 11.05
N GLY A 437 12.82 -2.66 10.21
CA GLY A 437 11.84 -1.75 9.65
C GLY A 437 10.79 -2.57 8.90
N ASN A 438 9.52 -2.40 9.26
CA ASN A 438 8.41 -3.13 8.64
C ASN A 438 7.37 -2.18 8.00
N LEU A 439 7.60 -0.87 8.14
CA LEU A 439 6.79 0.21 7.63
C LEU A 439 7.70 1.43 7.46
N CYS A 440 7.71 2.02 6.26
CA CYS A 440 8.44 3.26 6.00
C CYS A 440 7.79 4.06 4.87
N PRO A 441 7.58 5.39 5.02
CA PRO A 441 7.19 6.24 3.89
C PRO A 441 8.25 6.17 2.78
N ILE A 442 7.85 6.11 1.51
CA ILE A 442 8.81 5.99 0.39
C ILE A 442 9.71 7.23 0.20
N GLN A 443 9.34 8.36 0.80
CA GLN A 443 10.14 9.60 0.82
C GLN A 443 11.19 9.59 1.93
N ALA A 444 11.21 8.56 2.79
CA ALA A 444 12.26 8.42 3.79
C ALA A 444 13.63 8.18 3.12
N PRO A 445 14.69 8.82 3.62
CA PRO A 445 16.04 8.45 3.23
C PRO A 445 16.39 7.06 3.76
N GLU A 446 17.39 6.43 3.16
CA GLU A 446 18.06 5.31 3.83
C GLU A 446 18.67 5.82 5.15
N HIS A 447 18.63 4.97 6.18
CA HIS A 447 19.19 5.26 7.49
C HIS A 447 20.47 4.45 7.69
N ASP A 448 21.62 5.11 7.54
CA ASP A 448 22.96 4.50 7.53
C ASP A 448 23.84 4.93 8.71
N ILE A 449 23.28 5.69 9.65
CA ILE A 449 23.95 6.17 10.86
C ILE A 449 23.73 5.23 12.04
N ALA A 450 24.60 5.30 13.05
CA ALA A 450 24.60 4.37 14.20
C ALA A 450 23.43 4.57 15.18
N ASP A 451 22.72 5.69 15.11
CA ASP A 451 21.60 6.01 16.01
C ASP A 451 20.33 5.24 15.66
N ASP A 452 19.35 5.24 16.57
CA ASP A 452 18.06 4.60 16.32
C ASP A 452 17.33 5.28 15.15
N PRO A 453 16.77 4.53 14.19
CA PRO A 453 16.01 5.10 13.10
C PRO A 453 14.77 5.85 13.60
N PRO A 454 14.22 6.78 12.79
CA PRO A 454 12.96 7.42 13.10
C PRO A 454 11.86 6.42 13.42
N HIS A 455 11.04 6.74 14.42
CA HIS A 455 9.92 5.89 14.79
C HIS A 455 8.72 6.18 13.89
N TYR A 456 8.25 5.17 13.14
CA TYR A 456 7.01 5.22 12.34
C TYR A 456 5.85 4.47 12.99
N GLY A 457 6.08 3.96 14.20
CA GLY A 457 5.20 3.03 14.88
C GLY A 457 5.64 1.59 14.72
N HIS A 458 5.78 0.87 15.84
CA HIS A 458 5.88 -0.58 15.78
C HIS A 458 4.52 -1.12 15.34
N TYR A 459 4.43 -1.57 14.09
CA TYR A 459 3.17 -2.06 13.55
C TYR A 459 2.94 -3.54 13.91
N SER A 460 3.63 -4.44 13.22
CA SER A 460 3.43 -5.88 13.34
C SER A 460 4.74 -6.66 13.27
N LEU A 461 5.03 -7.46 14.32
CA LEU A 461 6.15 -8.41 14.28
C LEU A 461 5.97 -9.45 13.16
N THR A 462 4.71 -9.79 12.84
CA THR A 462 4.40 -10.63 11.67
C THR A 462 4.96 -10.01 10.39
N TYR A 463 4.78 -8.71 10.15
CA TYR A 463 5.28 -8.06 8.93
C TYR A 463 6.81 -8.01 8.86
N ALA A 464 7.48 -7.84 10.00
CA ALA A 464 8.94 -7.91 10.06
C ALA A 464 9.46 -9.32 9.70
N LEU A 465 8.75 -10.37 10.14
CA LEU A 465 9.08 -11.76 9.81
C LEU A 465 8.76 -12.11 8.34
N LEU A 466 7.64 -11.61 7.81
CA LEU A 466 7.31 -11.78 6.38
C LEU A 466 8.31 -11.07 5.46
N LEU A 467 8.95 -9.97 5.92
CA LEU A 467 10.05 -9.35 5.19
C LEU A 467 11.27 -10.28 5.07
N VAL A 468 11.60 -11.06 6.10
CA VAL A 468 12.67 -12.09 6.02
C VAL A 468 12.36 -13.10 4.91
N VAL A 469 11.10 -13.55 4.82
CA VAL A 469 10.66 -14.46 3.76
C VAL A 469 10.72 -13.79 2.38
N SER A 470 10.30 -12.53 2.29
CA SER A 470 10.35 -11.73 1.06
C SER A 470 11.79 -11.58 0.53
N ILE A 471 12.78 -11.39 1.41
CA ILE A 471 14.20 -11.32 1.03
C ILE A 471 14.69 -12.65 0.45
N LYS A 472 14.29 -13.78 1.05
CA LYS A 472 14.58 -15.12 0.52
C LYS A 472 13.96 -15.32 -0.86
N ASP A 473 12.70 -14.91 -1.05
CA ASP A 473 12.02 -15.05 -2.34
C ASP A 473 12.63 -14.13 -3.41
N TYR A 474 13.01 -12.90 -3.05
CA TYR A 474 13.75 -12.00 -3.92
C TYR A 474 15.03 -12.68 -4.43
N TRP A 475 15.84 -13.23 -3.53
CA TRP A 475 17.07 -13.93 -3.90
C TRP A 475 16.79 -15.14 -4.80
N LEU A 476 15.80 -15.97 -4.44
CA LEU A 476 15.47 -17.16 -5.19
C LEU A 476 15.04 -16.84 -6.62
N HIS A 477 14.27 -15.76 -6.82
CA HIS A 477 13.80 -15.34 -8.14
C HIS A 477 14.82 -14.55 -8.95
N SER A 478 15.54 -13.62 -8.33
CA SER A 478 16.52 -12.75 -9.01
C SER A 478 17.89 -13.42 -9.20
N GLY A 479 18.26 -14.35 -8.33
CA GLY A 479 19.62 -14.90 -8.23
C GLY A 479 20.62 -13.96 -7.55
N ASP A 480 20.19 -12.78 -7.07
CA ASP A 480 21.06 -11.78 -6.45
C ASP A 480 21.39 -12.14 -4.99
N TRP A 481 22.43 -12.95 -4.82
CA TRP A 481 22.95 -13.33 -3.50
C TRP A 481 23.47 -12.14 -2.69
N SER A 482 23.87 -11.04 -3.34
CA SER A 482 24.51 -9.91 -2.66
C SER A 482 23.59 -9.22 -1.65
N VAL A 483 22.27 -9.27 -1.87
CA VAL A 483 21.29 -8.75 -0.90
C VAL A 483 21.29 -9.61 0.36
N VAL A 484 21.31 -10.94 0.22
CA VAL A 484 21.37 -11.86 1.37
C VAL A 484 22.68 -11.68 2.11
N GLU A 485 23.81 -11.74 1.40
CA GLU A 485 25.15 -11.60 1.99
C GLU A 485 25.31 -10.34 2.83
N LYS A 486 24.82 -9.19 2.32
CA LYS A 486 24.93 -7.90 3.02
C LYS A 486 23.96 -7.74 4.18
N SER A 487 22.81 -8.44 4.13
CA SER A 487 21.75 -8.28 5.12
C SER A 487 21.67 -9.40 6.13
N TYR A 488 22.40 -10.50 5.96
CA TYR A 488 22.26 -11.72 6.77
C TYR A 488 22.38 -11.43 8.28
N ASP A 489 23.40 -10.69 8.71
CA ASP A 489 23.57 -10.28 10.12
C ASP A 489 22.38 -9.45 10.65
N GLN A 490 21.74 -8.65 9.80
CA GLN A 490 20.53 -7.92 10.16
C GLN A 490 19.37 -8.89 10.37
N LEU A 491 19.21 -9.88 9.50
CA LEU A 491 18.18 -10.91 9.62
C LEU A 491 18.40 -11.76 10.88
N GLU A 492 19.65 -12.12 11.20
CA GLU A 492 19.97 -12.83 12.44
C GLU A 492 19.55 -12.05 13.69
N ARG A 493 19.82 -10.73 13.72
CA ARG A 493 19.35 -9.86 14.81
C ARG A 493 17.82 -9.79 14.92
N GLN A 494 17.09 -9.84 13.81
CA GLN A 494 15.63 -9.95 13.82
C GLN A 494 15.14 -11.26 14.41
N MET A 495 15.82 -12.37 14.10
CA MET A 495 15.50 -13.66 14.67
C MET A 495 15.83 -13.71 16.17
N GLU A 496 16.93 -13.09 16.60
CA GLU A 496 17.27 -12.95 18.03
C GLU A 496 16.25 -12.06 18.77
N PHE A 497 15.88 -10.91 18.21
CA PHE A 497 14.84 -10.04 18.75
C PHE A 497 13.53 -10.82 18.96
N THR A 498 13.12 -11.62 17.97
CA THR A 498 11.90 -12.43 18.05
C THR A 498 11.99 -13.50 19.14
N ARG A 499 13.18 -14.11 19.34
CA ARG A 499 13.42 -15.15 20.35
C ARG A 499 13.23 -14.65 21.79
N GLN A 500 13.41 -13.37 22.05
CA GLN A 500 13.15 -12.77 23.37
C GLN A 500 11.68 -12.91 23.82
N PHE A 501 10.77 -13.17 22.88
CA PHE A 501 9.34 -13.32 23.15
C PHE A 501 8.87 -14.78 23.13
N LEU A 502 9.78 -15.76 23.11
CA LEU A 502 9.42 -17.17 23.26
C LEU A 502 8.97 -17.47 24.69
N ASN A 503 7.81 -18.11 24.82
CA ASN A 503 7.32 -18.62 26.10
C ASN A 503 7.87 -20.03 26.40
N SER A 504 7.48 -20.59 27.55
CA SER A 504 7.90 -21.94 27.98
C SER A 504 7.44 -23.07 27.06
N ASP A 505 6.40 -22.84 26.24
CA ASP A 505 5.87 -23.81 25.29
C ASP A 505 6.61 -23.74 23.93
N GLY A 506 7.59 -22.85 23.80
CA GLY A 506 8.34 -22.63 22.56
C GLY A 506 7.55 -21.83 21.51
N LEU A 507 6.53 -21.08 21.92
CA LEU A 507 5.72 -20.22 21.04
C LEU A 507 6.04 -18.75 21.30
N VAL A 508 6.07 -17.95 20.25
CA VAL A 508 6.25 -16.50 20.31
C VAL A 508 4.97 -15.86 20.84
N GLN A 509 5.11 -15.04 21.87
CA GLN A 509 4.06 -14.19 22.43
C GLN A 509 4.51 -12.73 22.39
N ALA A 510 4.12 -12.03 21.32
CA ALA A 510 4.50 -10.64 21.13
C ALA A 510 3.93 -9.73 22.24
N PRO A 511 4.66 -8.67 22.63
CA PRO A 511 4.10 -7.63 23.48
C PRO A 511 2.99 -6.86 22.74
N PRO A 512 2.07 -6.17 23.47
CA PRO A 512 0.91 -5.51 22.89
C PRO A 512 1.17 -4.62 21.67
N TYR A 513 2.32 -3.97 21.64
CA TYR A 513 2.70 -3.02 20.60
C TYR A 513 3.26 -3.63 19.31
N LEU A 514 3.52 -4.93 19.33
CA LEU A 514 3.93 -5.73 18.18
C LEU A 514 2.82 -6.69 17.72
N SER A 515 1.66 -6.61 18.37
CA SER A 515 0.54 -7.55 18.23
C SER A 515 -0.50 -7.12 17.18
N MET A 516 -0.24 -6.07 16.39
CA MET A 516 -1.16 -5.67 15.32
C MET A 516 -1.13 -6.71 14.19
N THR A 517 -2.29 -6.94 13.59
CA THR A 517 -2.45 -7.79 12.41
C THR A 517 -2.65 -6.91 11.16
N TRP A 518 -2.78 -7.53 9.98
CA TRP A 518 -3.05 -6.82 8.73
C TRP A 518 -4.38 -6.03 8.75
N PHE A 519 -5.32 -6.36 9.65
CA PHE A 519 -6.60 -5.65 9.78
C PHE A 519 -6.64 -4.78 11.05
N PRO A 520 -6.13 -3.53 10.99
CA PRO A 520 -5.99 -2.68 12.18
C PRO A 520 -7.33 -2.30 12.82
N MET A 521 -8.42 -2.25 12.06
CA MET A 521 -9.76 -1.94 12.59
C MET A 521 -10.29 -2.98 13.59
N GLY A 522 -9.83 -4.24 13.49
CA GLY A 522 -10.15 -5.28 14.47
C GLY A 522 -9.35 -5.19 15.78
N GLY A 523 -8.28 -4.39 15.77
CA GLY A 523 -7.34 -4.20 16.85
C GLY A 523 -6.28 -5.31 16.94
N PRO A 524 -5.34 -5.19 17.89
CA PRO A 524 -4.29 -6.18 18.11
C PRO A 524 -4.84 -7.52 18.60
N VAL A 525 -4.13 -8.60 18.26
CA VAL A 525 -4.40 -9.96 18.77
C VAL A 525 -3.36 -10.29 19.84
N PHE A 526 -3.79 -10.26 21.11
CA PHE A 526 -2.90 -10.47 22.25
C PHE A 526 -2.68 -11.96 22.58
N GLY A 527 -1.55 -12.22 23.23
CA GLY A 527 -1.19 -13.58 23.67
C GLY A 527 -0.51 -14.38 22.57
N VAL A 528 -0.54 -15.70 22.71
CA VAL A 528 -0.01 -16.62 21.69
C VAL A 528 -0.93 -16.57 20.47
N SER A 529 -0.42 -16.00 19.38
CA SER A 529 -1.10 -15.86 18.08
C SER A 529 -0.53 -16.87 17.09
N THR A 530 -1.40 -17.63 16.44
CA THR A 530 -1.02 -18.62 15.42
C THR A 530 -0.40 -17.92 14.21
N GLY A 531 -1.02 -16.85 13.70
CA GLY A 531 -0.50 -16.13 12.53
C GLY A 531 0.92 -15.60 12.70
N LEU A 532 1.24 -15.06 13.88
CA LEU A 532 2.60 -14.62 14.21
C LEU A 532 3.59 -15.78 14.23
N ASN A 533 3.22 -16.90 14.85
CA ASN A 533 4.08 -18.08 14.95
C ASN A 533 4.27 -18.78 13.60
N LEU A 534 3.28 -18.73 12.70
CA LEU A 534 3.42 -19.18 11.31
C LEU A 534 4.40 -18.31 10.53
N ALA A 535 4.34 -16.99 10.67
CA ALA A 535 5.32 -16.10 10.06
C ALA A 535 6.73 -16.34 10.62
N TYR A 536 6.86 -16.63 11.93
CA TYR A 536 8.14 -16.99 12.52
C TYR A 536 8.66 -18.35 12.00
N LEU A 537 7.78 -19.34 11.84
CA LEU A 537 8.11 -20.62 11.24
C LEU A 537 8.65 -20.46 9.81
N ASP A 538 7.98 -19.66 8.98
CA ASP A 538 8.41 -19.42 7.60
C ASP A 538 9.73 -18.63 7.56
N ALA A 539 9.90 -17.64 8.44
CA ALA A 539 11.16 -16.93 8.58
C ALA A 539 12.33 -17.85 9.01
N LEU A 540 12.10 -18.81 9.91
CA LEU A 540 13.10 -19.82 10.29
C LEU A 540 13.49 -20.69 9.08
N ASN A 541 12.52 -21.12 8.28
CA ASN A 541 12.78 -21.87 7.05
C ASN A 541 13.54 -21.03 6.01
N ALA A 542 13.18 -19.75 5.87
CA ALA A 542 13.87 -18.80 5.01
C ALA A 542 15.33 -18.62 5.45
N MET A 543 15.58 -18.41 6.73
CA MET A 543 16.94 -18.30 7.28
C MET A 543 17.74 -19.57 7.02
N ALA A 544 17.17 -20.76 7.26
CA ALA A 544 17.84 -22.03 6.96
C ALA A 544 18.27 -22.16 5.49
N SER A 545 17.43 -21.68 4.56
CA SER A 545 17.74 -21.70 3.12
C SER A 545 18.80 -20.68 2.69
N MET A 546 18.93 -19.58 3.44
CA MET A 546 19.88 -18.50 3.19
C MET A 546 21.19 -18.66 3.99
N SER A 547 21.30 -19.67 4.84
CA SER A 547 22.51 -19.90 5.64
C SER A 547 23.68 -20.37 4.77
N MET A 548 24.85 -19.74 4.93
CA MET A 548 26.09 -20.13 4.25
C MET A 548 26.76 -21.36 4.86
N ASP A 549 26.55 -21.60 6.15
CA ASP A 549 27.09 -22.74 6.87
C ASP A 549 25.99 -23.75 7.24
N SER A 550 26.35 -25.03 7.14
CA SER A 550 25.48 -26.17 7.40
C SER A 550 25.01 -26.29 8.84
N GLU A 551 25.79 -25.79 9.82
CA GLU A 551 25.40 -25.84 11.23
C GLU A 551 24.27 -24.84 11.49
N ALA A 552 24.42 -23.58 11.05
CA ALA A 552 23.37 -22.56 11.16
C ALA A 552 22.07 -23.00 10.47
N ALA A 553 22.18 -23.54 9.25
CA ALA A 553 21.03 -24.08 8.51
C ALA A 553 20.29 -25.18 9.31
N SER A 554 21.06 -26.09 9.92
CA SER A 554 20.52 -27.19 10.74
C SER A 554 19.88 -26.70 12.03
N GLN A 555 20.44 -25.66 12.66
CA GLN A 555 19.89 -25.03 13.86
C GLN A 555 18.53 -24.38 13.58
N TYR A 556 18.42 -23.57 12.52
CA TYR A 556 17.16 -22.96 12.12
C TYR A 556 16.11 -24.01 11.73
N SER A 557 16.50 -25.04 10.98
CA SER A 557 15.61 -26.16 10.63
C SER A 557 15.09 -26.90 11.87
N SER A 558 15.95 -27.09 12.87
CA SER A 558 15.57 -27.72 14.14
C SER A 558 14.61 -26.86 14.96
N GLN A 559 14.85 -25.54 14.99
CA GLN A 559 13.94 -24.57 15.62
C GLN A 559 12.57 -24.56 14.94
N ALA A 560 12.53 -24.55 13.61
CA ALA A 560 11.30 -24.63 12.83
C ALA A 560 10.51 -25.91 13.15
N ALA A 561 11.18 -27.07 13.20
CA ALA A 561 10.54 -28.34 13.55
C ALA A 561 9.97 -28.37 14.98
N ASN A 562 10.68 -27.77 15.95
CA ASN A 562 10.19 -27.62 17.32
C ASN A 562 8.95 -26.72 17.39
N LEU A 563 9.02 -25.54 16.76
CA LEU A 563 7.93 -24.58 16.73
C LEU A 563 6.66 -25.16 16.08
N LYS A 564 6.83 -25.88 14.97
CA LYS A 564 5.73 -26.59 14.31
C LYS A 564 5.03 -27.59 15.24
N ARG A 565 5.79 -28.35 16.04
CA ARG A 565 5.20 -29.26 17.04
C ARG A 565 4.41 -28.50 18.10
N SER A 566 4.97 -27.41 18.63
CA SER A 566 4.29 -26.58 19.63
C SER A 566 3.01 -25.92 19.08
N LEU A 567 3.02 -25.49 17.82
CA LEU A 567 1.83 -24.96 17.14
C LEU A 567 0.71 -26.01 17.10
N ILE A 568 1.02 -27.23 16.66
CA ILE A 568 0.05 -28.32 16.58
C ILE A 568 -0.47 -28.68 17.96
N SER A 569 0.40 -28.89 18.95
CA SER A 569 -0.03 -29.32 20.29
C SER A 569 -0.92 -28.30 21.01
N THR A 570 -0.78 -27.01 20.69
CA THR A 570 -1.39 -25.92 21.48
C THR A 570 -2.57 -25.26 20.77
N LEU A 571 -2.57 -25.21 19.43
CA LEU A 571 -3.50 -24.38 18.65
C LEU A 571 -4.30 -25.16 17.60
N TRP A 572 -3.98 -26.43 17.35
CA TRP A 572 -4.80 -27.28 16.48
C TRP A 572 -6.09 -27.69 17.18
N ASN A 573 -7.21 -27.54 16.49
CA ASN A 573 -8.51 -28.04 16.90
C ASN A 573 -8.87 -29.26 16.03
N ASP A 574 -8.63 -30.44 16.57
CA ASP A 574 -8.82 -31.71 15.87
C ASP A 574 -10.28 -31.97 15.52
N ASP A 575 -11.21 -31.67 16.42
CA ASP A 575 -12.65 -31.86 16.22
C ASP A 575 -13.20 -31.07 15.02
N ARG A 576 -12.53 -29.97 14.67
CA ARG A 576 -12.96 -29.03 13.63
C ARG A 576 -12.04 -29.02 12.40
N GLY A 577 -10.86 -29.61 12.47
CA GLY A 577 -9.88 -29.55 11.39
C GLY A 577 -9.33 -28.15 11.10
N ILE A 578 -9.25 -27.28 12.12
CA ILE A 578 -8.82 -25.88 11.97
C ILE A 578 -7.74 -25.49 12.98
N MET A 579 -6.98 -24.46 12.65
CA MET A 579 -6.13 -23.76 13.59
C MET A 579 -6.89 -22.64 14.29
N ARG A 580 -6.86 -22.66 15.62
CA ARG A 580 -7.33 -21.55 16.44
C ARG A 580 -6.48 -20.31 16.15
N PRO A 581 -7.03 -19.12 15.87
CA PRO A 581 -6.24 -17.94 15.50
C PRO A 581 -5.33 -17.42 16.62
N ALA A 582 -5.79 -17.49 17.86
CA ALA A 582 -5.01 -17.17 19.05
C ALA A 582 -5.64 -17.79 20.29
N LEU A 583 -4.84 -18.03 21.35
CA LEU A 583 -5.35 -18.53 22.64
C LEU A 583 -6.32 -17.56 23.33
N SER A 584 -6.33 -16.28 22.95
CA SER A 584 -7.25 -15.25 23.45
C SER A 584 -8.59 -15.18 22.71
N LEU A 585 -8.74 -15.93 21.61
CA LEU A 585 -9.94 -15.95 20.76
C LEU A 585 -10.69 -17.28 20.87
N ASP A 586 -11.92 -17.38 20.39
CA ASP A 586 -12.72 -18.60 20.49
C ASP A 586 -11.99 -19.82 19.87
N PRO A 587 -11.98 -21.00 20.53
CA PRO A 587 -11.32 -22.21 20.01
C PRO A 587 -11.90 -22.74 18.70
N ASP A 588 -13.16 -22.44 18.39
CA ASP A 588 -13.82 -22.81 17.13
C ASP A 588 -13.78 -21.68 16.08
N GLY A 589 -13.20 -20.53 16.43
CA GLY A 589 -13.11 -19.39 15.55
C GLY A 589 -12.03 -19.57 14.46
N VAL A 590 -12.21 -18.91 13.31
CA VAL A 590 -11.28 -18.96 12.18
C VAL A 590 -10.95 -17.56 11.70
N PHE A 591 -9.65 -17.32 11.53
CA PHE A 591 -9.10 -16.30 10.65
C PHE A 591 -8.66 -17.02 9.38
N GLN A 592 -9.23 -16.65 8.22
CA GLN A 592 -9.04 -17.39 6.97
C GLN A 592 -7.55 -17.47 6.57
N ASP A 593 -6.83 -16.35 6.69
CA ASP A 593 -5.40 -16.26 6.42
C ASP A 593 -4.60 -17.20 7.34
N VAL A 594 -4.90 -17.20 8.63
CA VAL A 594 -4.17 -18.00 9.63
C VAL A 594 -4.38 -19.49 9.40
N ASN A 595 -5.63 -19.93 9.20
CA ASN A 595 -5.93 -21.34 8.98
C ASN A 595 -5.34 -21.84 7.66
N ALA A 596 -5.43 -21.03 6.61
CA ALA A 596 -4.86 -21.36 5.32
C ALA A 596 -3.33 -21.38 5.33
N TYR A 597 -2.69 -20.39 5.96
CA TYR A 597 -1.23 -20.33 6.02
C TYR A 597 -0.63 -21.51 6.78
N ALA A 598 -1.31 -21.99 7.84
CA ALA A 598 -0.95 -23.24 8.51
C ALA A 598 -1.00 -24.45 7.58
N ALA A 599 -2.01 -24.54 6.72
CA ALA A 599 -2.12 -25.62 5.74
C ALA A 599 -1.01 -25.54 4.67
N THR A 600 -0.68 -24.33 4.19
CA THR A 600 0.41 -24.06 3.23
C THR A 600 1.78 -24.46 3.79
N LEU A 601 2.07 -24.11 5.05
CA LEU A 601 3.33 -24.49 5.73
C LEU A 601 3.33 -25.95 6.24
N GLY A 602 2.27 -26.70 5.97
CA GLY A 602 2.12 -28.10 6.40
C GLY A 602 2.01 -28.27 7.91
N VAL A 603 1.61 -27.25 8.66
CA VAL A 603 1.35 -27.30 10.10
C VAL A 603 0.04 -28.02 10.38
N SER A 604 -1.01 -27.75 9.61
CA SER A 604 -2.29 -28.44 9.74
C SER A 604 -2.13 -29.94 9.43
N PRO A 605 -2.39 -30.85 10.39
CA PRO A 605 -2.44 -32.28 10.14
C PRO A 605 -3.48 -32.65 9.06
N ASP A 606 -3.33 -33.83 8.47
CA ASP A 606 -4.33 -34.34 7.54
C ASP A 606 -5.65 -34.59 8.28
N HIS A 607 -6.73 -33.97 7.78
CA HIS A 607 -8.04 -34.01 8.40
C HIS A 607 -9.14 -33.87 7.33
N PRO A 608 -10.25 -34.63 7.41
CA PRO A 608 -11.32 -34.59 6.40
C PRO A 608 -11.95 -33.20 6.23
N GLU A 609 -12.08 -32.44 7.32
CA GLU A 609 -12.67 -31.08 7.30
C GLU A 609 -11.65 -29.97 6.94
N LEU A 610 -10.38 -30.30 6.69
CA LEU A 610 -9.34 -29.28 6.49
C LEU A 610 -9.67 -28.32 5.34
N VAL A 611 -10.15 -28.87 4.23
CA VAL A 611 -10.49 -28.10 3.02
C VAL A 611 -11.72 -27.21 3.26
N GLU A 612 -12.74 -27.72 3.95
CA GLU A 612 -13.90 -26.90 4.37
C GLU A 612 -13.50 -25.83 5.39
N GLY A 613 -12.53 -26.11 6.26
CA GLY A 613 -11.95 -25.15 7.19
C GLY A 613 -11.21 -24.00 6.50
N ILE A 614 -10.59 -24.25 5.35
CA ILE A 614 -9.92 -23.21 4.53
C ILE A 614 -10.96 -22.36 3.82
N PHE A 615 -11.82 -23.01 3.02
CA PHE A 615 -12.84 -22.37 2.22
C PHE A 615 -14.13 -23.21 2.24
N PRO A 616 -15.07 -22.85 3.14
CA PRO A 616 -16.33 -23.57 3.26
C PRO A 616 -17.28 -23.22 2.13
N ALA A 617 -18.11 -24.17 1.72
CA ALA A 617 -19.22 -23.88 0.81
C ALA A 617 -20.19 -22.86 1.45
N SER A 618 -20.54 -21.81 0.71
CA SER A 618 -21.33 -20.68 1.22
C SER A 618 -22.14 -20.01 0.11
N GLU A 619 -23.31 -19.47 0.46
CA GLU A 619 -24.12 -18.63 -0.44
C GLU A 619 -23.59 -17.19 -0.54
N THR A 620 -22.82 -16.74 0.45
CA THR A 620 -22.14 -15.43 0.44
C THR A 620 -20.65 -15.57 0.15
N LEU A 621 -20.01 -14.46 -0.22
CA LEU A 621 -18.56 -14.41 -0.39
C LEU A 621 -17.81 -14.83 0.88
N PRO A 622 -16.56 -15.34 0.74
CA PRO A 622 -15.80 -15.86 1.86
C PRO A 622 -15.53 -14.78 2.90
N SER A 623 -15.95 -15.03 4.13
CA SER A 623 -15.61 -14.16 5.26
C SER A 623 -14.18 -14.41 5.73
N ALA A 624 -13.42 -13.33 5.92
CA ALA A 624 -12.07 -13.35 6.50
C ALA A 624 -12.07 -13.87 7.95
N PHE A 625 -13.18 -13.66 8.67
CA PHE A 625 -13.34 -14.07 10.07
C PHE A 625 -14.64 -14.86 10.26
N ARG A 626 -14.59 -15.96 11.01
CA ARG A 626 -15.75 -16.82 11.29
C ARG A 626 -15.76 -17.26 12.75
N GLY A 627 -16.90 -17.17 13.43
CA GLY A 627 -17.09 -17.71 14.79
C GLY A 627 -16.39 -16.91 15.89
N LEU A 628 -16.20 -15.60 15.73
CA LEU A 628 -15.34 -14.75 16.56
C LEU A 628 -16.02 -13.49 17.10
N GLY A 629 -17.35 -13.45 17.08
CA GLY A 629 -18.19 -12.43 17.71
C GLY A 629 -17.96 -11.03 17.13
N LYS A 630 -16.99 -10.28 17.69
CA LYS A 630 -16.68 -8.91 17.24
C LYS A 630 -16.16 -8.87 15.81
N TRP A 631 -15.41 -9.89 15.38
CA TRP A 631 -14.74 -9.92 14.08
C TRP A 631 -15.72 -10.20 12.95
N ASP A 632 -16.70 -11.08 13.16
CA ASP A 632 -17.73 -11.39 12.16
C ASP A 632 -18.57 -10.17 11.78
N LYS A 633 -18.77 -9.23 12.73
CA LYS A 633 -19.57 -8.02 12.53
C LYS A 633 -19.01 -7.07 11.47
N PHE A 634 -17.74 -7.22 11.10
CA PHE A 634 -17.17 -6.44 10.00
C PHE A 634 -17.74 -6.85 8.65
N GLY A 635 -18.23 -8.09 8.48
CA GLY A 635 -18.75 -8.58 7.20
C GLY A 635 -17.71 -8.47 6.08
N LEU A 636 -16.45 -8.80 6.40
CA LEU A 636 -15.28 -8.54 5.56
C LEU A 636 -14.93 -9.77 4.72
N THR A 637 -14.86 -9.59 3.40
CA THR A 637 -14.14 -10.47 2.48
C THR A 637 -12.82 -9.78 2.12
N SER A 638 -11.71 -10.42 2.48
CA SER A 638 -10.36 -9.85 2.31
C SER A 638 -9.58 -10.63 1.25
N PRO A 639 -9.17 -10.01 0.14
CA PRO A 639 -8.32 -10.65 -0.87
C PRO A 639 -6.92 -10.99 -0.33
N TYR A 640 -6.43 -10.26 0.69
CA TYR A 640 -5.23 -10.66 1.42
C TYR A 640 -5.41 -12.03 2.09
N ALA A 641 -6.51 -12.21 2.84
CA ALA A 641 -6.78 -13.47 3.53
C ALA A 641 -7.18 -14.62 2.58
N SER A 642 -7.97 -14.30 1.56
CA SER A 642 -8.34 -15.24 0.51
C SER A 642 -7.15 -15.64 -0.35
N GLY A 643 -6.10 -14.81 -0.45
CA GLY A 643 -4.83 -15.16 -1.12
C GLY A 643 -4.13 -16.35 -0.46
N PHE A 644 -4.00 -16.34 0.87
CA PHE A 644 -3.50 -17.48 1.63
C PHE A 644 -4.39 -18.72 1.43
N ALA A 645 -5.72 -18.56 1.47
CA ALA A 645 -6.66 -19.66 1.23
C ALA A 645 -6.53 -20.25 -0.17
N LEU A 646 -6.35 -19.40 -1.19
CA LEU A 646 -6.15 -19.81 -2.56
C LEU A 646 -4.87 -20.65 -2.71
N GLU A 647 -3.76 -20.19 -2.10
CA GLU A 647 -2.52 -20.96 -2.06
C GLU A 647 -2.69 -22.31 -1.33
N ALA A 648 -3.33 -22.32 -0.17
CA ALA A 648 -3.56 -23.52 0.61
C ALA A 648 -4.37 -24.58 -0.17
N LEU A 649 -5.41 -24.14 -0.90
CA LEU A 649 -6.18 -25.03 -1.77
C LEU A 649 -5.31 -25.63 -2.88
N PHE A 650 -4.45 -24.83 -3.52
CA PHE A 650 -3.52 -25.37 -4.51
C PHE A 650 -2.51 -26.36 -3.91
N VAL A 651 -1.92 -26.06 -2.74
CA VAL A 651 -1.01 -26.97 -2.02
C VAL A 651 -1.69 -28.30 -1.66
N LYS A 652 -2.99 -28.27 -1.39
CA LYS A 652 -3.80 -29.47 -1.11
C LYS A 652 -4.36 -30.15 -2.37
N ASN A 653 -3.93 -29.72 -3.57
CA ASN A 653 -4.40 -30.22 -4.88
C ASN A 653 -5.91 -30.02 -5.12
N GLU A 654 -6.52 -29.04 -4.47
CA GLU A 654 -7.96 -28.71 -4.55
C GLU A 654 -8.22 -27.65 -5.63
N GLY A 655 -7.73 -27.88 -6.86
CA GLY A 655 -7.74 -26.89 -7.93
C GLY A 655 -9.14 -26.38 -8.32
N THR A 656 -10.17 -27.23 -8.28
CA THR A 656 -11.56 -26.82 -8.56
C THR A 656 -12.08 -25.84 -7.50
N LYS A 657 -11.82 -26.09 -6.21
CA LYS A 657 -12.18 -25.15 -5.14
C LYS A 657 -11.36 -23.87 -5.20
N ALA A 658 -10.07 -23.97 -5.56
CA ALA A 658 -9.23 -22.80 -5.79
C ALA A 658 -9.82 -21.90 -6.88
N LYS A 659 -10.27 -22.48 -7.99
CA LYS A 659 -10.96 -21.76 -9.07
C LYS A 659 -12.28 -21.12 -8.59
N GLU A 660 -13.06 -21.81 -7.76
CA GLU A 660 -14.29 -21.26 -7.18
C GLU A 660 -13.99 -20.02 -6.32
N LEU A 661 -13.03 -20.12 -5.40
CA LEU A 661 -12.60 -19.00 -4.56
C LEU A 661 -12.10 -17.83 -5.42
N LEU A 662 -11.31 -18.14 -6.45
CA LEU A 662 -10.79 -17.15 -7.40
C LEU A 662 -11.93 -16.38 -8.08
N SER A 663 -12.97 -17.08 -8.53
CA SER A 663 -14.15 -16.49 -9.15
C SER A 663 -14.99 -15.67 -8.17
N GLN A 664 -15.13 -16.12 -6.92
CA GLN A 664 -15.94 -15.41 -5.92
C GLN A 664 -15.28 -14.09 -5.48
N VAL A 665 -13.96 -14.05 -5.33
CA VAL A 665 -13.27 -12.86 -4.82
C VAL A 665 -12.77 -11.98 -5.97
N TRP A 666 -11.86 -12.48 -6.80
CA TRP A 666 -11.25 -11.69 -7.87
C TRP A 666 -12.13 -11.61 -9.12
N GLY A 667 -13.00 -12.59 -9.35
CA GLY A 667 -13.96 -12.53 -10.46
C GLY A 667 -14.91 -11.33 -10.37
N ILE A 668 -15.28 -10.91 -9.16
CA ILE A 668 -16.08 -9.69 -8.93
C ILE A 668 -15.29 -8.42 -9.25
N MET A 669 -13.99 -8.40 -8.91
CA MET A 669 -13.11 -7.26 -9.19
C MET A 669 -12.79 -7.13 -10.68
N ALA A 670 -12.73 -8.26 -11.40
CA ALA A 670 -12.42 -8.36 -12.82
C ALA A 670 -13.67 -8.27 -13.73
N ASP A 671 -14.86 -8.12 -13.15
CA ASP A 671 -16.08 -7.86 -13.88
C ASP A 671 -16.14 -6.41 -14.34
N GLN A 672 -16.05 -6.19 -15.65
CA GLN A 672 -16.01 -4.87 -16.27
C GLN A 672 -17.36 -4.14 -16.21
N ASP A 673 -18.46 -4.86 -15.99
CA ASP A 673 -19.80 -4.28 -15.80
C ASP A 673 -20.02 -3.80 -14.36
N ASN A 674 -19.14 -4.18 -13.43
CA ASN A 674 -19.19 -3.71 -12.05
C ASN A 674 -18.96 -2.18 -12.01
N PRO A 675 -19.83 -1.39 -11.36
CA PRO A 675 -19.63 0.04 -11.21
C PRO A 675 -18.37 0.39 -10.40
N ASN A 676 -17.79 -0.55 -9.67
CA ASN A 676 -16.51 -0.38 -8.98
C ASN A 676 -15.34 -1.08 -9.69
N TYR A 677 -15.51 -1.58 -10.91
CA TYR A 677 -14.39 -2.11 -11.71
C TYR A 677 -13.24 -1.09 -11.76
N SER A 678 -12.07 -1.46 -11.25
CA SER A 678 -10.91 -0.57 -11.16
C SER A 678 -9.81 -0.95 -12.15
N GLY A 679 -9.93 -2.08 -12.85
CA GLY A 679 -8.84 -2.69 -13.61
C GLY A 679 -7.62 -3.00 -12.74
N ALA A 680 -7.87 -3.33 -11.48
CA ALA A 680 -6.88 -3.66 -10.45
C ALA A 680 -7.55 -4.49 -9.33
N HIS A 681 -6.76 -5.04 -8.42
CA HIS A 681 -7.24 -5.80 -7.26
C HIS A 681 -7.45 -4.89 -6.05
N TRP A 682 -8.57 -5.10 -5.36
CA TRP A 682 -9.03 -4.24 -4.28
C TRP A 682 -8.43 -4.65 -2.95
N GLU A 683 -8.27 -3.71 -2.03
CA GLU A 683 -7.75 -3.96 -0.69
C GLU A 683 -8.71 -4.83 0.14
N ALA A 684 -10.00 -4.52 0.09
CA ALA A 684 -11.04 -5.15 0.89
C ALA A 684 -12.44 -4.97 0.27
N MET A 685 -13.33 -5.94 0.52
CA MET A 685 -14.73 -5.89 0.10
C MET A 685 -15.66 -6.42 1.19
N ARG A 686 -16.94 -6.08 1.11
CA ARG A 686 -17.98 -6.68 1.94
C ARG A 686 -18.34 -8.07 1.42
N THR A 687 -18.98 -8.87 2.26
CA THR A 687 -19.45 -10.21 1.88
C THR A 687 -20.57 -10.21 0.82
N ASP A 688 -21.10 -9.04 0.46
CA ASP A 688 -22.05 -8.85 -0.66
C ASP A 688 -21.37 -8.49 -2.00
N GLY A 689 -20.04 -8.34 -2.00
CA GLY A 689 -19.23 -8.01 -3.20
C GLY A 689 -19.02 -6.52 -3.47
N SER A 690 -19.60 -5.63 -2.65
CA SER A 690 -19.31 -4.20 -2.73
C SER A 690 -17.97 -3.84 -2.07
N PRO A 691 -17.32 -2.73 -2.46
CA PRO A 691 -16.17 -2.20 -1.72
C PRO A 691 -16.45 -2.05 -0.22
N PHE A 692 -15.44 -2.31 0.63
CA PHE A 692 -15.64 -2.34 2.09
C PHE A 692 -16.16 -1.01 2.66
N ASN A 693 -15.70 0.10 2.12
CA ASN A 693 -16.17 1.46 2.36
C ASN A 693 -15.84 2.31 1.13
N HIS A 694 -16.36 3.54 1.07
CA HIS A 694 -16.16 4.43 -0.09
C HIS A 694 -14.69 4.82 -0.31
N ASP A 695 -13.88 4.81 0.76
CA ASP A 695 -12.49 5.23 0.81
C ASP A 695 -11.48 4.08 0.66
N VAL A 696 -11.92 2.80 0.66
CA VAL A 696 -11.09 1.60 0.42
C VAL A 696 -10.23 1.75 -0.84
N SER A 697 -9.01 1.21 -0.85
CA SER A 697 -8.19 1.22 -2.06
C SER A 697 -8.69 0.16 -3.05
N LEU A 698 -8.99 0.56 -4.29
CA LEU A 698 -9.35 -0.37 -5.36
C LEU A 698 -8.14 -0.79 -6.23
N ALA A 699 -6.94 -0.41 -5.81
CA ALA A 699 -5.66 -0.86 -6.36
C ALA A 699 -4.65 -1.04 -5.24
N HIS A 700 -4.55 -2.27 -4.71
CA HIS A 700 -3.73 -2.60 -3.54
C HIS A 700 -2.85 -3.84 -3.77
N GLY A 701 -1.55 -3.70 -3.52
CA GLY A 701 -0.51 -4.68 -3.87
C GLY A 701 -0.68 -6.01 -3.14
N TRP A 702 -1.09 -5.96 -1.88
CA TRP A 702 -1.35 -7.15 -1.06
C TRP A 702 -2.43 -8.11 -1.60
N SER A 703 -3.18 -7.70 -2.63
CA SER A 703 -4.26 -8.47 -3.27
C SER A 703 -3.82 -9.10 -4.58
N SER A 704 -2.55 -8.90 -4.99
CA SER A 704 -1.97 -9.39 -6.24
C SER A 704 -1.66 -10.89 -6.26
N TRP A 705 -2.10 -11.66 -5.27
CA TRP A 705 -1.89 -13.11 -5.15
C TRP A 705 -2.08 -13.91 -6.45
N PRO A 706 -3.17 -13.71 -7.24
CA PRO A 706 -3.35 -14.47 -8.49
C PRO A 706 -2.20 -14.31 -9.49
N VAL A 707 -1.46 -13.20 -9.46
CA VAL A 707 -0.37 -12.93 -10.41
C VAL A 707 0.73 -13.98 -10.31
N PHE A 708 1.11 -14.38 -9.09
CA PHE A 708 2.11 -15.40 -8.88
C PHE A 708 1.51 -16.79 -8.67
N LEU A 709 0.35 -16.91 -8.01
CA LEU A 709 -0.26 -18.22 -7.73
C LEU A 709 -0.71 -18.94 -9.00
N LEU A 710 -1.28 -18.23 -9.99
CA LEU A 710 -1.77 -18.89 -11.20
C LEU A 710 -0.63 -19.52 -12.03
N PRO A 711 0.48 -18.81 -12.36
CA PRO A 711 1.64 -19.47 -12.96
C PRO A 711 2.27 -20.54 -12.06
N ARG A 712 2.42 -20.25 -10.75
CA ARG A 712 3.07 -21.17 -9.79
C ARG A 712 2.39 -22.52 -9.69
N TYR A 713 1.06 -22.53 -9.71
CA TYR A 713 0.27 -23.74 -9.44
C TYR A 713 -0.46 -24.26 -10.68
N LEU A 714 -1.01 -23.43 -11.56
CA LEU A 714 -1.73 -23.93 -12.75
C LEU A 714 -0.78 -24.32 -13.88
N ALA A 715 0.23 -23.49 -14.19
CA ALA A 715 1.33 -23.90 -15.07
C ALA A 715 2.38 -24.74 -14.31
N GLY A 716 2.41 -24.62 -12.99
CA GLY A 716 3.24 -25.42 -12.10
C GLY A 716 4.68 -24.94 -11.95
N VAL A 717 5.01 -23.72 -12.40
CA VAL A 717 6.40 -23.28 -12.51
C VAL A 717 6.94 -22.63 -11.24
N TYR A 718 8.14 -23.03 -10.80
CA TYR A 718 8.82 -22.40 -9.65
C TYR A 718 10.33 -22.60 -9.65
N PRO A 719 11.11 -21.68 -9.04
CA PRO A 719 12.53 -21.90 -8.86
C PRO A 719 12.80 -22.94 -7.76
N LEU A 720 13.58 -23.97 -8.08
CA LEU A 720 14.17 -24.92 -7.13
C LEU A 720 15.55 -24.45 -6.66
N GLU A 721 16.24 -23.67 -7.50
CA GLU A 721 17.53 -23.04 -7.18
C GLU A 721 17.50 -21.57 -7.65
N ALA A 722 18.24 -20.73 -6.92
CA ALA A 722 18.24 -19.30 -7.12
C ALA A 722 18.58 -18.87 -8.55
N GLY A 723 17.84 -17.87 -9.04
CA GLY A 723 17.97 -17.35 -10.40
C GLY A 723 17.51 -18.33 -11.47
N TRP A 724 16.56 -19.23 -11.14
CA TRP A 724 15.94 -20.21 -12.05
C TRP A 724 16.92 -21.20 -12.70
N LYS A 725 18.05 -21.49 -12.04
CA LYS A 725 19.03 -22.51 -12.51
C LYS A 725 18.42 -23.91 -12.51
N ARG A 726 17.57 -24.20 -11.53
CA ARG A 726 16.70 -25.39 -11.54
C ARG A 726 15.27 -24.96 -11.35
N ILE A 727 14.38 -25.56 -12.13
CA ILE A 727 12.99 -25.16 -12.28
C ILE A 727 12.12 -26.37 -11.95
N GLY A 728 11.19 -26.22 -11.02
CA GLY A 728 10.13 -27.19 -10.79
C GLY A 728 8.97 -26.92 -11.74
N VAL A 729 8.36 -27.99 -12.27
CA VAL A 729 7.12 -27.95 -13.05
C VAL A 729 6.15 -28.97 -12.46
N GLU A 730 5.17 -28.50 -11.70
CA GLU A 730 4.23 -29.32 -10.94
C GLU A 730 2.83 -28.69 -10.99
N PRO A 731 2.08 -28.90 -12.10
CA PRO A 731 0.78 -28.26 -12.27
C PRO A 731 -0.31 -28.91 -11.42
N VAL A 732 -1.22 -28.10 -10.90
CA VAL A 732 -2.44 -28.50 -10.18
C VAL A 732 -3.62 -28.32 -11.13
N PHE A 733 -4.36 -29.40 -11.37
CA PHE A 733 -5.50 -29.35 -12.29
C PHE A 733 -6.74 -28.74 -11.62
N ALA A 734 -7.39 -27.84 -12.35
CA ALA A 734 -8.55 -27.07 -11.91
C ALA A 734 -9.72 -27.13 -12.91
N GLY A 735 -9.77 -28.20 -13.73
CA GLY A 735 -10.75 -28.35 -14.80
C GLY A 735 -10.54 -27.37 -15.97
N LEU A 736 -9.30 -26.97 -16.24
CA LEU A 736 -8.90 -26.16 -17.39
C LEU A 736 -8.34 -27.07 -18.48
N GLU A 737 -8.67 -26.79 -19.73
CA GLU A 737 -8.20 -27.56 -20.89
C GLU A 737 -6.77 -27.15 -21.27
N GLU A 738 -6.43 -25.89 -21.04
CA GLU A 738 -5.13 -25.32 -21.39
C GLU A 738 -4.69 -24.27 -20.35
N VAL A 739 -3.39 -24.28 -20.04
CA VAL A 739 -2.69 -23.22 -19.31
C VAL A 739 -1.34 -22.98 -19.98
N ALA A 740 -1.05 -21.74 -20.37
CA ALA A 740 0.21 -21.32 -20.95
C ALA A 740 0.83 -20.20 -20.11
N TYR A 741 2.13 -20.30 -19.85
CA TYR A 741 2.89 -19.29 -19.15
C TYR A 741 4.29 -19.12 -19.74
N SER A 742 4.70 -17.88 -19.96
CA SER A 742 6.07 -17.53 -20.36
C SER A 742 6.64 -16.46 -19.43
N LEU A 743 7.94 -16.50 -19.16
CA LEU A 743 8.64 -15.52 -18.34
C LEU A 743 10.09 -15.35 -18.81
N GLU A 744 10.60 -14.11 -18.81
CA GLU A 744 12.04 -13.85 -18.94
C GLU A 744 12.72 -14.03 -17.57
N THR A 745 13.44 -15.13 -17.40
CA THR A 745 14.20 -15.43 -16.17
C THR A 745 15.64 -14.89 -16.27
N PRO A 746 16.40 -14.85 -15.16
CA PRO A 746 17.84 -14.54 -15.23
C PRO A 746 18.66 -15.48 -16.13
N GLN A 747 18.17 -16.69 -16.44
CA GLN A 747 18.82 -17.61 -17.38
C GLN A 747 18.33 -17.44 -18.83
N GLY A 748 17.25 -16.67 -19.05
CA GLY A 748 16.60 -16.47 -20.34
C GLY A 748 15.12 -16.89 -20.34
N SER A 749 14.51 -16.91 -21.53
CA SER A 749 13.09 -17.18 -21.72
C SER A 749 12.71 -18.61 -21.30
N LEU A 750 11.72 -18.71 -20.41
CA LEU A 750 11.01 -19.94 -20.05
C LEU A 750 9.62 -19.92 -20.70
N LEU A 751 9.20 -21.05 -21.26
CA LEU A 751 7.81 -21.27 -21.71
C LEU A 751 7.32 -22.61 -21.16
N VAL A 752 6.11 -22.62 -20.61
CA VAL A 752 5.39 -23.82 -20.19
C VAL A 752 3.97 -23.77 -20.71
N VAL A 753 3.53 -24.82 -21.41
CA VAL A 753 2.15 -24.99 -21.86
C VAL A 753 1.64 -26.37 -21.43
N VAL A 754 0.57 -26.38 -20.66
CA VAL A 754 -0.11 -27.57 -20.17
C VAL A 754 -1.41 -27.71 -20.94
N HIS A 755 -1.60 -28.82 -21.67
CA HIS A 755 -2.89 -29.17 -22.26
C HIS A 755 -3.39 -30.49 -21.67
N ILE A 756 -4.65 -30.52 -21.24
CA ILE A 756 -5.26 -31.67 -20.57
C ILE A 756 -6.55 -32.07 -21.28
N GLU A 757 -6.61 -33.33 -21.72
CA GLU A 757 -7.80 -33.98 -22.26
C GLU A 757 -8.35 -34.96 -21.22
N GLU A 758 -8.94 -34.42 -20.15
CA GLU A 758 -9.27 -35.22 -18.96
C GLU A 758 -10.20 -36.41 -19.26
N LYS A 759 -11.14 -36.25 -20.20
CA LYS A 759 -12.05 -37.34 -20.64
C LYS A 759 -11.33 -38.51 -21.30
N GLN A 760 -10.20 -38.24 -21.95
CA GLN A 760 -9.37 -39.26 -22.59
C GLN A 760 -8.28 -39.79 -21.66
N GLY A 761 -8.10 -39.17 -20.49
CA GLY A 761 -7.03 -39.50 -19.56
C GLY A 761 -5.64 -39.22 -20.12
N GLN A 762 -5.53 -38.25 -21.04
CA GLN A 762 -4.29 -37.85 -21.70
C GLN A 762 -3.99 -36.38 -21.45
N GLY A 763 -2.72 -36.04 -21.39
CA GLY A 763 -2.26 -34.67 -21.27
C GLY A 763 -0.84 -34.51 -21.79
N ILE A 764 -0.43 -33.27 -22.01
CA ILE A 764 0.92 -32.94 -22.45
C ILE A 764 1.39 -31.64 -21.78
N ILE A 765 2.63 -31.63 -21.33
CA ILE A 765 3.33 -30.45 -20.85
C ILE A 765 4.44 -30.14 -21.86
N LYS A 766 4.33 -29.00 -22.54
CA LYS A 766 5.35 -28.47 -23.44
C LYS A 766 6.20 -27.46 -22.70
N LEU A 767 7.51 -27.54 -22.86
CA LEU A 767 8.49 -26.77 -22.11
C LEU A 767 9.56 -26.25 -23.05
N SER A 768 9.84 -24.95 -23.02
CA SER A 768 11.10 -24.39 -23.51
C SER A 768 11.91 -23.92 -22.31
N VAL A 769 13.01 -24.61 -22.02
CA VAL A 769 13.86 -24.35 -20.86
C VAL A 769 15.13 -23.62 -21.34
N PRO A 770 15.49 -22.47 -20.74
CA PRO A 770 16.64 -21.69 -21.18
C PRO A 770 17.96 -22.45 -20.99
N HIS A 771 18.96 -22.12 -21.82
CA HIS A 771 20.30 -22.71 -21.69
C HIS A 771 20.89 -22.47 -20.29
N GLY A 772 21.48 -23.51 -19.71
CA GLY A 772 22.05 -23.45 -18.36
C GLY A 772 21.07 -23.75 -17.23
N SER A 773 19.78 -23.91 -17.52
CA SER A 773 18.78 -24.38 -16.57
C SER A 773 18.45 -25.88 -16.74
N THR A 774 17.92 -26.49 -15.68
CA THR A 774 17.28 -27.81 -15.73
C THR A 774 15.86 -27.73 -15.17
N ALA A 775 14.87 -28.26 -15.88
CA ALA A 775 13.51 -28.41 -15.37
C ALA A 775 13.29 -29.82 -14.80
N VAL A 776 12.55 -29.90 -13.70
CA VAL A 776 12.11 -31.14 -13.04
C VAL A 776 10.59 -31.14 -13.03
N VAL A 777 10.01 -31.94 -13.92
CA VAL A 777 8.57 -32.12 -14.07
C VAL A 777 8.10 -33.21 -13.13
N LYS A 778 6.99 -32.95 -12.44
CA LYS A 778 6.28 -33.93 -11.63
C LYS A 778 4.87 -34.15 -12.18
N ALA A 779 4.40 -35.38 -12.10
CA ALA A 779 3.03 -35.69 -12.47
C ALA A 779 2.04 -35.06 -11.47
N PRO A 780 0.95 -34.46 -11.95
CA PRO A 780 -0.16 -34.02 -11.11
C PRO A 780 -0.82 -35.18 -10.37
N ASN A 781 -1.51 -34.90 -9.26
CA ASN A 781 -2.15 -35.94 -8.46
C ASN A 781 -3.13 -36.81 -9.29
N GLY A 782 -2.95 -38.14 -9.25
CA GLY A 782 -3.74 -39.11 -10.04
C GLY A 782 -3.30 -39.28 -11.51
N TRP A 783 -2.15 -38.72 -11.87
CA TRP A 783 -1.54 -38.86 -13.20
C TRP A 783 -0.09 -39.35 -13.08
N SER A 784 0.42 -39.87 -14.19
CA SER A 784 1.80 -40.35 -14.35
C SER A 784 2.46 -39.71 -15.57
N LEU A 785 3.78 -39.51 -15.50
CA LEU A 785 4.61 -39.12 -16.66
C LEU A 785 4.90 -40.37 -17.51
N GLU A 786 4.75 -40.29 -18.83
CA GLU A 786 5.15 -41.37 -19.74
C GLU A 786 6.64 -41.35 -20.10
N ASN A 787 7.32 -40.21 -19.84
CA ASN A 787 8.71 -39.97 -20.19
C ASN A 787 9.47 -39.39 -18.98
N ASP A 788 10.80 -39.26 -19.11
CA ASP A 788 11.63 -38.64 -18.06
C ASP A 788 11.17 -37.20 -17.79
N GLY A 789 11.03 -36.87 -16.51
CA GLY A 789 10.63 -35.54 -16.04
C GLY A 789 11.80 -34.56 -15.96
N VAL A 790 13.04 -34.99 -16.17
CA VAL A 790 14.22 -34.10 -16.09
C VAL A 790 14.58 -33.58 -17.48
N ILE A 791 14.36 -32.29 -17.72
CA ILE A 791 14.58 -31.64 -19.02
C ILE A 791 15.77 -30.68 -18.93
N GLN A 792 16.80 -30.92 -19.75
CA GLN A 792 17.97 -30.04 -19.86
C GLN A 792 17.68 -28.84 -20.77
N GLY A 793 18.12 -27.66 -20.33
CA GLY A 793 17.93 -26.39 -21.03
C GLY A 793 18.63 -26.32 -22.38
N SER A 794 17.85 -26.37 -23.45
CA SER A 794 18.33 -26.26 -24.83
C SER A 794 17.78 -25.05 -25.59
N GLY A 795 16.88 -24.27 -24.96
CA GLY A 795 16.13 -23.20 -25.61
C GLY A 795 15.12 -23.68 -26.66
N THR A 796 14.94 -24.99 -26.81
CA THR A 796 13.99 -25.60 -27.75
C THR A 796 12.86 -26.29 -27.00
N GLU A 797 11.69 -26.39 -27.64
CA GLU A 797 10.51 -27.00 -27.05
C GLU A 797 10.67 -28.52 -26.92
N VAL A 798 10.34 -29.03 -25.73
CA VAL A 798 10.27 -30.45 -25.37
C VAL A 798 8.88 -30.77 -24.84
N SER A 799 8.35 -31.94 -25.14
CA SER A 799 7.05 -32.40 -24.65
C SER A 799 7.19 -33.56 -23.67
N VAL A 800 6.48 -33.46 -22.55
CA VAL A 800 6.31 -34.53 -21.55
C VAL A 800 4.85 -34.96 -21.55
N LYS A 801 4.59 -36.24 -21.80
CA LYS A 801 3.23 -36.77 -21.85
C LYS A 801 2.75 -37.23 -20.48
N LEU A 802 1.45 -37.06 -20.25
CA LEU A 802 0.74 -37.44 -19.04
C LEU A 802 -0.34 -38.47 -19.37
N SER A 803 -0.49 -39.46 -18.49
CA SER A 803 -1.56 -40.45 -18.53
C SER A 803 -2.22 -40.58 -17.16
N LYS A 804 -3.55 -40.69 -17.11
CA LYS A 804 -4.29 -40.88 -15.85
C LYS A 804 -4.14 -42.32 -15.34
N ASP A 805 -3.92 -42.50 -14.03
CA ASP A 805 -3.49 -43.77 -13.45
C ASP A 805 -4.52 -44.93 -13.55
N ASN A 806 -5.79 -44.62 -13.85
CA ASN A 806 -6.92 -45.56 -13.85
C ASN A 806 -7.51 -45.89 -15.24
N LEU A 807 -6.76 -45.67 -16.33
CA LEU A 807 -7.16 -46.05 -17.71
C LEU A 807 -6.22 -47.09 -18.35
N LYS A 808 -5.45 -47.84 -17.55
CA LYS A 808 -4.67 -49.00 -17.99
C LYS A 808 -5.40 -50.32 -17.81
#